data_AF-A0A5J9WJZ9-F1
#
_entry.id   AF-A0A5J9WJZ9-F1
#
_cell.length_a   1.000
_cell.length_b   1.000
_cell.length_c   1.000
_cell.angle_alpha   90.00
_cell.angle_beta   90.00
_cell.angle_gamma   90.00
#
_symmetry.space_group_name_H-M   'P 1'
#
loop_
_entity.id
_entity.type
_entity.pdbx_description
1 polymer ?
#
loop_
_entity_poly.entity_id
_entity_poly.type
_entity_poly.pdbx_seq_one_letter_code
_entity_poly.pdbx_strand_id
1 'polypeptide(L)'
;MAGFRDGGLDDEMLQQLRSRATQLLLKEDWREYIAVCSRIVDGAADDRRVLCSALAHRADARARLRDFSGALADCDAALAADPAHPGALLSKGALLRGLGRYAPAAECFRAALTAGAAADEARELVEQCRRLEAQARSGAVDLSDWVLTGFTGKCPDLAEYVGPVEVRQSAHGGRGIFAVKNIEAGGTLMITKAVAIGRGVLPDATDGGEKMVVWKDFVDKVLDAAEKCPRTAALIYTLSTGEERPDELIIPDMALFRQEPEDLNFSDSTEMARETGTKEALDVDRILQVLDVNCLTEDAPAANLLGNSSVVNCGVGLWVLPSFINHSCHPNARRTHVGDYAIVHASRDVKAGEEVTFPYFDVLVPVSKRKEAARAWGFECQCDRCKLEAEDATLKQELMKAENDLVSGGDMGALVVRLEDKMRKSLVKERRKAFLRASFWSAYSALFDSDKLVRKWGRRVPGESVVAESVADAVGGNERVLRAMLRGAKDSNGCGNRLEVEDKVMRIGRATYGKVLSSFQQTETFIKRTMEEAHGTPAASLFPLLGLSKYITIFLIFLSWILVHRWSLRKQKGPRSWPIIGATVEQLRNYHRMHDWLVEYLSKHRTVTVDMPFTSYTYIADPVNVEHVLKTNFTNYPKGDVYRSYMHVLLGDGIFNADGELWRKQRKTASFEFASKNLRDFSAIVFREYSLKLSSILSQASKAGKVVDMQELFMRMTLDSICKVGFGVEIGTLSPDLPENSFAQAFDATNIIVTLRFIDPLWRLKRFLHVGSEALLEQSIKLVDEFTYSVIRRRKAEIVEARASGKQEKIKHDILSRFIELGEADDNGGDSGGFGDDDKSLRDVVLNFVIAGRDTTATTLSWFTYMVMANPEVAEKLRRELRAFEAERAREEGVALAPCGVEDDDDEETFAARVAQFASLLSYDSLGKLVYLHACVTETLRLYPAVPQDPKGIVEDDVLPDGTKVRAGGMVTYVPYSMGRMEYNWGPDAARFRPERWINEDGAFRNASPFKFTAFQAGPRICLGKDSAYLQMKMALAILCRFYRFQLLEGHPVEYRMMTILSMAHGLKVRVSRAV
;
A
#
# COMPACT_ATOMS: atom_id res chain seq x y z
N MET A 1 -28.85 -51.96 -16.36
CA MET A 1 -27.56 -51.30 -16.66
C MET A 1 -26.51 -51.81 -15.70
N ALA A 2 -25.95 -52.98 -16.00
CA ALA A 2 -24.75 -53.48 -15.35
C ALA A 2 -23.55 -53.04 -16.21
N GLY A 3 -22.50 -52.56 -15.56
CA GLY A 3 -21.22 -52.26 -16.20
C GLY A 3 -20.79 -50.80 -16.08
N PHE A 4 -20.30 -50.40 -14.90
CA PHE A 4 -19.25 -49.39 -14.68
C PHE A 4 -18.76 -49.55 -13.24
N ARG A 5 -18.10 -50.68 -12.98
CA ARG A 5 -17.26 -50.91 -11.80
C ARG A 5 -15.96 -51.51 -12.32
N ASP A 6 -15.15 -50.64 -12.89
CA ASP A 6 -13.69 -50.75 -13.01
C ASP A 6 -13.20 -49.48 -13.71
N GLY A 7 -12.33 -48.73 -13.06
CA GLY A 7 -11.78 -47.49 -13.60
C GLY A 7 -11.40 -46.52 -12.50
N GLY A 8 -10.21 -46.68 -11.94
CA GLY A 8 -9.50 -45.55 -11.33
C GLY A 8 -9.37 -44.43 -12.36
N LEU A 9 -9.16 -43.18 -11.90
CA LEU A 9 -8.92 -42.05 -12.80
C LEU A 9 -7.77 -42.39 -13.75
N ASP A 10 -7.99 -42.29 -15.05
CA ASP A 10 -6.89 -42.35 -16.02
C ASP A 10 -5.92 -41.15 -15.79
N ASP A 11 -4.65 -41.33 -16.14
CA ASP A 11 -3.61 -40.31 -15.92
C ASP A 11 -3.94 -38.98 -16.63
N GLU A 12 -4.68 -39.05 -17.74
CA GLU A 12 -5.05 -37.89 -18.56
C GLU A 12 -6.14 -37.03 -17.88
N MET A 13 -7.19 -37.65 -17.33
CA MET A 13 -8.25 -37.02 -16.54
C MET A 13 -7.69 -36.46 -15.24
N LEU A 14 -6.77 -37.19 -14.57
CA LEU A 14 -6.10 -36.68 -13.37
C LEU A 14 -5.27 -35.41 -13.68
N GLN A 15 -4.60 -35.38 -14.83
CA GLN A 15 -3.82 -34.21 -15.27
C GLN A 15 -4.72 -33.03 -15.69
N GLN A 16 -5.87 -33.30 -16.31
CA GLN A 16 -6.88 -32.27 -16.60
C GLN A 16 -7.46 -31.66 -15.32
N LEU A 17 -7.80 -32.50 -14.32
CA LEU A 17 -8.30 -32.02 -13.02
C LEU A 17 -7.23 -31.19 -12.28
N ARG A 18 -5.95 -31.58 -12.32
CA ARG A 18 -4.84 -30.79 -11.75
C ARG A 18 -4.68 -29.45 -12.46
N SER A 19 -4.71 -29.43 -13.79
CA SER A 19 -4.64 -28.18 -14.58
C SER A 19 -5.78 -27.23 -14.26
N ARG A 20 -7.01 -27.76 -14.16
CA ARG A 20 -8.19 -26.98 -13.76
C ARG A 20 -8.07 -26.46 -12.33
N ALA A 21 -7.57 -27.28 -11.39
CA ALA A 21 -7.31 -26.84 -10.02
C ALA A 21 -6.30 -25.68 -10.00
N THR A 22 -5.19 -25.75 -10.75
CA THR A 22 -4.22 -24.64 -10.84
C THR A 22 -4.83 -23.36 -11.42
N GLN A 23 -5.68 -23.47 -12.44
CA GLN A 23 -6.38 -22.30 -12.99
C GLN A 23 -7.32 -21.65 -11.98
N LEU A 24 -8.07 -22.45 -11.22
CA LEU A 24 -8.99 -21.97 -10.19
C LEU A 24 -8.26 -21.36 -9.00
N LEU A 25 -7.12 -21.94 -8.62
CA LEU A 25 -6.22 -21.38 -7.60
C LEU A 25 -5.71 -19.99 -8.01
N LEU A 26 -5.32 -19.79 -9.28
CA LEU A 26 -4.89 -18.48 -9.80
C LEU A 26 -6.03 -17.44 -9.89
N LYS A 27 -7.28 -17.89 -9.93
CA LYS A 27 -8.48 -17.05 -9.94
C LYS A 27 -9.09 -16.82 -8.55
N GLU A 28 -8.56 -17.48 -7.52
CA GLU A 28 -9.10 -17.48 -6.15
C GLU A 28 -10.57 -17.94 -6.04
N ASP A 29 -11.01 -18.82 -6.95
CA ASP A 29 -12.37 -19.40 -6.90
C ASP A 29 -12.39 -20.67 -6.05
N TRP A 30 -12.45 -20.47 -4.73
CA TRP A 30 -12.28 -21.55 -3.75
C TRP A 30 -13.41 -22.59 -3.77
N ARG A 31 -14.64 -22.21 -4.14
CA ARG A 31 -15.79 -23.13 -4.17
C ARG A 31 -15.66 -24.14 -5.30
N GLU A 32 -15.38 -23.68 -6.52
CA GLU A 32 -15.09 -24.58 -7.63
C GLU A 32 -13.80 -25.39 -7.40
N TYR A 33 -12.79 -24.78 -6.77
CA TYR A 33 -11.54 -25.47 -6.44
C TYR A 33 -11.76 -26.65 -5.48
N ILE A 34 -12.58 -26.49 -4.43
CA ILE A 34 -12.96 -27.59 -3.51
C ILE A 34 -13.68 -28.72 -4.26
N ALA A 35 -14.56 -28.38 -5.20
CA ALA A 35 -15.27 -29.39 -6.01
C ALA A 35 -14.30 -30.20 -6.87
N VAL A 36 -13.31 -29.54 -7.50
CA VAL A 36 -12.27 -30.22 -8.29
C VAL A 36 -11.39 -31.09 -7.40
N CYS A 37 -10.93 -30.60 -6.25
CA CYS A 37 -10.15 -31.39 -5.30
C CYS A 37 -10.94 -32.60 -4.77
N SER A 38 -12.25 -32.47 -4.56
CA SER A 38 -13.09 -33.59 -4.14
C SER A 38 -13.16 -34.69 -5.18
N ARG A 39 -13.27 -34.33 -6.48
CA ARG A 39 -13.21 -35.31 -7.57
C ARG A 39 -11.86 -36.03 -7.66
N ILE A 40 -10.77 -35.34 -7.33
CA ILE A 40 -9.44 -35.95 -7.26
C ILE A 40 -9.35 -36.91 -6.07
N VAL A 41 -9.89 -36.53 -4.91
CA VAL A 41 -9.95 -37.38 -3.71
C VAL A 41 -10.74 -38.67 -3.99
N ASP A 42 -11.92 -38.56 -4.60
CA ASP A 42 -12.80 -39.70 -4.87
C ASP A 42 -12.18 -40.70 -5.87
N GLY A 43 -11.37 -40.23 -6.81
CA GLY A 43 -10.74 -41.07 -7.83
C GLY A 43 -9.29 -41.50 -7.56
N ALA A 44 -8.69 -41.03 -6.46
CA ALA A 44 -7.32 -41.36 -6.06
C ALA A 44 -7.26 -42.29 -4.83
N ALA A 45 -8.32 -43.06 -4.58
CA ALA A 45 -8.42 -43.95 -3.41
C ALA A 45 -7.25 -44.94 -3.28
N ASP A 46 -6.66 -45.36 -4.40
CA ASP A 46 -5.56 -46.33 -4.45
C ASP A 46 -4.15 -45.70 -4.46
N ASP A 47 -4.02 -44.38 -4.68
CA ASP A 47 -2.75 -43.65 -4.65
C ASP A 47 -2.67 -42.73 -3.41
N ARG A 48 -2.06 -43.25 -2.35
CA ARG A 48 -1.86 -42.57 -1.06
C ARG A 48 -1.21 -41.19 -1.20
N ARG A 49 -0.28 -40.99 -2.13
CA ARG A 49 0.44 -39.71 -2.27
C ARG A 49 -0.46 -38.65 -2.91
N VAL A 50 -1.22 -39.04 -3.92
CA VAL A 50 -2.17 -38.15 -4.60
C VAL A 50 -3.36 -37.82 -3.69
N LEU A 51 -3.85 -38.81 -2.95
CA LEU A 51 -4.91 -38.64 -1.95
C LEU A 51 -4.51 -37.64 -0.85
N CYS A 52 -3.35 -37.83 -0.20
CA CYS A 52 -2.87 -36.93 0.85
C CYS A 52 -2.66 -35.48 0.34
N SER A 53 -2.13 -35.31 -0.87
CA SER A 53 -1.93 -33.99 -1.47
C SER A 53 -3.25 -33.30 -1.82
N ALA A 54 -4.22 -34.03 -2.38
CA ALA A 54 -5.53 -33.49 -2.73
C ALA A 54 -6.34 -33.09 -1.50
N LEU A 55 -6.29 -33.90 -0.43
CA LEU A 55 -6.88 -33.59 0.87
C LEU A 55 -6.25 -32.36 1.51
N ALA A 56 -4.92 -32.22 1.47
CA ALA A 56 -4.23 -31.04 2.00
C ALA A 56 -4.62 -29.75 1.24
N HIS A 57 -4.73 -29.81 -0.09
CA HIS A 57 -5.20 -28.66 -0.88
C HIS A 57 -6.67 -28.33 -0.64
N ARG A 58 -7.53 -29.34 -0.47
CA ARG A 58 -8.94 -29.15 -0.13
C ARG A 58 -9.09 -28.53 1.26
N ALA A 59 -8.26 -28.94 2.22
CA ALA A 59 -8.22 -28.37 3.57
C ALA A 59 -7.83 -26.89 3.53
N ASP A 60 -6.80 -26.48 2.76
CA ASP A 60 -6.42 -25.06 2.64
C ASP A 60 -7.54 -24.23 2.01
N ALA A 61 -8.19 -24.74 0.97
CA ALA A 61 -9.30 -24.04 0.32
C ALA A 61 -10.53 -23.91 1.24
N ARG A 62 -10.87 -24.95 2.01
CA ARG A 62 -11.91 -24.90 3.05
C ARG A 62 -11.56 -23.91 4.15
N ALA A 63 -10.30 -23.87 4.58
CA ALA A 63 -9.82 -22.89 5.57
C ALA A 63 -9.98 -21.44 5.08
N ARG A 64 -9.73 -21.16 3.80
CA ARG A 64 -9.95 -19.84 3.18
C ARG A 64 -11.42 -19.44 3.12
N LEU A 65 -12.31 -20.42 3.00
CA LEU A 65 -13.76 -20.23 3.14
C LEU A 65 -14.26 -20.27 4.60
N ARG A 66 -13.35 -20.37 5.58
CA ARG A 66 -13.61 -20.52 7.03
C ARG A 66 -14.41 -21.78 7.43
N ASP A 67 -14.42 -22.81 6.59
CA ASP A 67 -14.90 -24.15 6.92
C ASP A 67 -13.80 -24.94 7.67
N PHE A 68 -13.58 -24.58 8.94
CA PHE A 68 -12.49 -25.15 9.74
C PHE A 68 -12.74 -26.62 10.15
N SER A 69 -13.99 -27.03 10.33
CA SER A 69 -14.33 -28.42 10.65
C SER A 69 -14.09 -29.34 9.46
N GLY A 70 -14.54 -28.93 8.26
CA GLY A 70 -14.25 -29.64 7.03
C GLY A 70 -12.76 -29.65 6.67
N ALA A 71 -12.02 -28.58 6.99
CA ALA A 71 -10.58 -28.53 6.79
C ALA A 71 -9.80 -29.44 7.75
N LEU A 72 -10.19 -29.51 9.04
CA LEU A 72 -9.60 -30.42 10.01
C LEU A 72 -9.88 -31.88 9.65
N ALA A 73 -11.12 -32.21 9.25
CA ALA A 73 -11.48 -33.55 8.81
C ALA A 73 -10.66 -34.02 7.60
N ASP A 74 -10.40 -33.12 6.63
CA ASP A 74 -9.54 -33.42 5.48
C ASP A 74 -8.08 -33.65 5.90
N CYS A 75 -7.57 -32.87 6.86
CA CYS A 75 -6.24 -33.09 7.42
C CYS A 75 -6.14 -34.42 8.18
N ASP A 76 -7.16 -34.77 8.97
CA ASP A 76 -7.22 -36.03 9.71
C ASP A 76 -7.32 -37.22 8.77
N ALA A 77 -8.12 -37.12 7.69
CA ALA A 77 -8.16 -38.14 6.65
C ALA A 77 -6.80 -38.30 5.94
N ALA A 78 -6.09 -37.20 5.67
CA ALA A 78 -4.77 -37.24 5.07
C ALA A 78 -3.72 -37.89 6.00
N LEU A 79 -3.81 -37.64 7.30
CA LEU A 79 -2.91 -38.22 8.32
C LEU A 79 -3.26 -39.66 8.68
N ALA A 80 -4.53 -40.06 8.55
CA ALA A 80 -4.94 -41.46 8.66
C ALA A 80 -4.38 -42.28 7.49
N ALA A 81 -4.36 -41.70 6.29
CA ALA A 81 -3.72 -42.30 5.13
C ALA A 81 -2.19 -42.30 5.27
N ASP A 82 -1.57 -41.17 5.67
CA ASP A 82 -0.14 -41.05 5.90
C ASP A 82 0.23 -40.23 7.16
N PRO A 83 0.51 -40.90 8.30
CA PRO A 83 0.78 -40.23 9.58
C PRO A 83 2.01 -39.32 9.58
N ALA A 84 2.96 -39.53 8.66
CA ALA A 84 4.18 -38.74 8.55
C ALA A 84 4.12 -37.70 7.41
N HIS A 85 2.94 -37.45 6.81
CA HIS A 85 2.84 -36.53 5.69
C HIS A 85 3.10 -35.07 6.11
N PRO A 86 4.21 -34.44 5.69
CA PRO A 86 4.65 -33.15 6.24
C PRO A 86 3.67 -32.02 5.91
N GLY A 87 3.10 -32.03 4.71
CA GLY A 87 2.12 -31.00 4.31
C GLY A 87 0.81 -31.07 5.10
N ALA A 88 0.36 -32.27 5.48
CA ALA A 88 -0.88 -32.43 6.24
C ALA A 88 -0.67 -32.03 7.71
N LEU A 89 0.49 -32.38 8.29
CA LEU A 89 0.88 -31.95 9.63
C LEU A 89 1.03 -30.43 9.74
N LEU A 90 1.64 -29.77 8.74
CA LEU A 90 1.76 -28.31 8.69
C LEU A 90 0.39 -27.63 8.55
N SER A 91 -0.46 -28.10 7.63
CA SER A 91 -1.81 -27.57 7.45
C SER A 91 -2.67 -27.74 8.70
N LYS A 92 -2.65 -28.93 9.31
CA LYS A 92 -3.38 -29.19 10.57
C LYS A 92 -2.87 -28.29 11.71
N GLY A 93 -1.55 -28.14 11.84
CA GLY A 93 -0.96 -27.25 12.83
C GLY A 93 -1.36 -25.78 12.62
N ALA A 94 -1.36 -25.31 11.38
CA ALA A 94 -1.80 -23.95 11.05
C ALA A 94 -3.29 -23.71 11.38
N LEU A 95 -4.16 -24.69 11.07
CA LEU A 95 -5.58 -24.65 11.40
C LEU A 95 -5.83 -24.63 12.91
N LEU A 96 -5.19 -25.55 13.65
CA LEU A 96 -5.29 -25.62 15.10
C LEU A 96 -4.80 -24.34 15.78
N ARG A 97 -3.70 -23.76 15.28
CA ARG A 97 -3.20 -22.45 15.75
C ARG A 97 -4.23 -21.34 15.50
N GLY A 98 -4.86 -21.33 14.32
CA GLY A 98 -5.92 -20.37 13.99
C GLY A 98 -7.16 -20.49 14.87
N LEU A 99 -7.44 -21.69 15.39
CA LEU A 99 -8.52 -21.98 16.33
C LEU A 99 -8.15 -21.75 17.80
N GLY A 100 -6.94 -21.24 18.09
CA GLY A 100 -6.44 -21.05 19.46
C GLY A 100 -5.99 -22.33 20.17
N ARG A 101 -5.94 -23.47 19.46
CA ARG A 101 -5.49 -24.77 19.99
C ARG A 101 -3.98 -24.91 19.85
N TYR A 102 -3.24 -24.13 20.64
CA TYR A 102 -1.79 -23.97 20.47
C TYR A 102 -0.97 -25.21 20.84
N ALA A 103 -1.35 -25.96 21.89
CA ALA A 103 -0.67 -27.18 22.30
C ALA A 103 -0.76 -28.28 21.20
N PRO A 104 -1.97 -28.65 20.72
CA PRO A 104 -2.12 -29.56 19.58
C PRO A 104 -1.43 -29.08 18.29
N ALA A 105 -1.45 -27.76 18.03
CA ALA A 105 -0.73 -27.18 16.90
C ALA A 105 0.79 -27.39 17.01
N ALA A 106 1.36 -27.15 18.20
CA ALA A 106 2.78 -27.38 18.47
C ALA A 106 3.17 -28.86 18.32
N GLU A 107 2.28 -29.80 18.69
CA GLU A 107 2.50 -31.22 18.46
C GLU A 107 2.50 -31.56 16.97
N CYS A 108 1.58 -31.02 16.19
CA CYS A 108 1.56 -31.20 14.74
C CYS A 108 2.84 -30.67 14.09
N PHE A 109 3.31 -29.48 14.49
CA PHE A 109 4.57 -28.93 13.99
C PHE A 109 5.80 -29.75 14.43
N ARG A 110 5.79 -30.32 15.64
CA ARG A 110 6.85 -31.23 16.11
C ARG A 110 6.87 -32.56 15.36
N ALA A 111 5.70 -33.11 15.06
CA ALA A 111 5.58 -34.28 14.22
C ALA A 111 6.08 -33.98 12.79
N ALA A 112 5.78 -32.80 12.24
CA ALA A 112 6.27 -32.38 10.92
C ALA A 112 7.80 -32.25 10.89
N LEU A 113 8.41 -31.73 11.97
CA LEU A 113 9.87 -31.70 12.14
C LEU A 113 10.49 -33.09 12.10
N THR A 114 9.86 -34.05 12.78
CA THR A 114 10.33 -35.44 12.84
C THR A 114 10.19 -36.15 11.48
N ALA A 115 9.20 -35.74 10.67
CA ALA A 115 8.95 -36.23 9.33
C ALA A 115 9.82 -35.59 8.21
N GLY A 116 10.75 -34.69 8.55
CA GLY A 116 11.70 -34.11 7.59
C GLY A 116 11.24 -32.84 6.87
N ALA A 117 10.23 -32.12 7.39
CA ALA A 117 9.86 -30.79 6.92
C ALA A 117 10.94 -29.73 7.28
N ALA A 118 10.94 -28.59 6.60
CA ALA A 118 11.91 -27.48 6.78
C ALA A 118 12.16 -27.16 8.26
N ALA A 119 13.34 -27.52 8.75
CA ALA A 119 13.58 -27.69 10.19
C ALA A 119 13.60 -26.38 10.98
N ASP A 120 13.91 -25.26 10.35
CA ASP A 120 14.02 -23.96 11.03
C ASP A 120 12.66 -23.26 11.15
N GLU A 121 11.83 -23.29 10.10
CA GLU A 121 10.48 -22.69 10.09
C GLU A 121 9.54 -23.42 11.06
N ALA A 122 9.53 -24.75 11.05
CA ALA A 122 8.68 -25.51 11.95
C ALA A 122 9.16 -25.44 13.42
N ARG A 123 10.45 -25.21 13.70
CA ARG A 123 10.93 -24.92 15.07
C ARG A 123 10.42 -23.57 15.57
N GLU A 124 10.44 -22.55 14.71
CA GLU A 124 9.90 -21.24 15.05
C GLU A 124 8.40 -21.32 15.35
N LEU A 125 7.63 -22.04 14.53
CA LEU A 125 6.20 -22.25 14.73
C LEU A 125 5.87 -22.96 16.07
N VAL A 126 6.68 -23.95 16.48
CA VAL A 126 6.54 -24.60 17.79
C VAL A 126 6.74 -23.60 18.93
N GLU A 127 7.77 -22.76 18.84
CA GLU A 127 8.07 -21.78 19.89
C GLU A 127 7.02 -20.67 19.95
N GLN A 128 6.52 -20.22 18.79
CA GLN A 128 5.39 -19.30 18.71
C GLN A 128 4.13 -19.89 19.37
N CYS A 129 3.79 -21.15 19.09
CA CYS A 129 2.65 -21.81 19.73
C CYS A 129 2.82 -21.89 21.26
N ARG A 130 4.01 -22.21 21.77
CA ARG A 130 4.28 -22.22 23.22
C ARG A 130 4.08 -20.85 23.86
N ARG A 131 4.58 -19.79 23.21
CA ARG A 131 4.40 -18.41 23.68
C ARG A 131 2.92 -18.03 23.72
N LEU A 132 2.17 -18.33 22.66
CA LEU A 132 0.73 -18.07 22.58
C LEU A 132 -0.07 -18.89 23.60
N GLU A 133 0.33 -20.14 23.89
CA GLU A 133 -0.28 -20.97 24.93
C GLU A 133 -0.02 -20.42 26.34
N ALA A 134 1.18 -19.91 26.59
CA ALA A 134 1.51 -19.23 27.85
C ALA A 134 0.71 -17.94 28.01
N GLN A 135 0.53 -17.18 26.93
CA GLN A 135 -0.30 -15.98 26.90
C GLN A 135 -1.78 -16.31 27.13
N ALA A 136 -2.33 -17.32 26.46
CA ALA A 136 -3.72 -17.76 26.62
C ALA A 136 -4.06 -18.18 28.05
N ARG A 137 -3.07 -18.68 28.81
CA ARG A 137 -3.23 -19.08 30.22
C ARG A 137 -3.07 -17.92 31.20
N SER A 138 -2.10 -17.04 30.95
CA SER A 138 -1.70 -16.00 31.93
C SER A 138 -2.29 -14.63 31.66
N GLY A 139 -2.71 -14.34 30.43
CA GLY A 139 -3.06 -12.99 29.96
C GLY A 139 -1.87 -12.04 29.89
N ALA A 140 -0.64 -12.54 30.09
CA ALA A 140 0.58 -11.75 30.01
C ALA A 140 0.94 -11.52 28.54
N VAL A 141 1.02 -10.26 28.15
CA VAL A 141 1.37 -9.86 26.79
C VAL A 141 2.73 -9.18 26.81
N ASP A 142 3.65 -9.67 26.00
CA ASP A 142 4.90 -8.98 25.71
C ASP A 142 4.79 -8.26 24.38
N LEU A 143 4.74 -6.93 24.46
CA LEU A 143 4.82 -6.07 23.27
C LEU A 143 6.16 -5.35 23.18
N SER A 144 7.13 -5.64 24.04
CA SER A 144 8.33 -4.83 24.25
C SER A 144 9.13 -4.61 22.97
N ASP A 145 9.31 -5.64 22.15
CA ASP A 145 10.02 -5.51 20.88
C ASP A 145 9.27 -4.59 19.91
N TRP A 146 7.96 -4.78 19.76
CA TRP A 146 7.11 -3.94 18.89
C TRP A 146 7.03 -2.50 19.39
N VAL A 147 7.04 -2.33 20.70
CA VAL A 147 7.09 -1.06 21.43
C VAL A 147 8.42 -0.34 21.21
N LEU A 148 9.55 -1.05 21.32
CA LEU A 148 10.90 -0.52 21.16
C LEU A 148 11.24 -0.16 19.71
N THR A 149 10.60 -0.81 18.74
CA THR A 149 10.67 -0.42 17.32
C THR A 149 9.78 0.79 17.00
N GLY A 150 9.08 1.37 17.99
CA GLY A 150 8.17 2.49 17.75
C GLY A 150 6.91 2.06 16.99
N PHE A 151 6.44 0.83 17.25
CA PHE A 151 5.32 0.16 16.60
C PHE A 151 5.52 -0.14 15.11
N THR A 152 6.76 -0.12 14.62
CA THR A 152 7.10 -0.51 13.24
C THR A 152 7.30 -2.03 13.14
N GLY A 153 7.13 -2.61 11.95
CA GLY A 153 7.17 -4.04 11.70
C GLY A 153 5.83 -4.79 11.83
N LYS A 154 5.87 -6.13 11.74
CA LYS A 154 4.69 -6.99 11.82
C LYS A 154 4.05 -6.92 13.21
N CYS A 155 2.73 -6.69 13.27
CA CYS A 155 1.95 -6.72 14.50
C CYS A 155 2.19 -8.06 15.25
N PRO A 156 2.45 -8.04 16.56
CA PRO A 156 2.69 -9.26 17.32
C PRO A 156 1.46 -10.17 17.31
N ASP A 157 1.70 -11.46 17.13
CA ASP A 157 0.63 -12.46 17.23
C ASP A 157 0.17 -12.57 18.69
N LEU A 158 -1.15 -12.47 18.91
CA LEU A 158 -1.76 -12.51 20.25
C LEU A 158 -2.70 -13.70 20.40
N ALA A 159 -2.71 -14.27 21.60
CA ALA A 159 -3.71 -15.23 22.01
C ALA A 159 -4.85 -14.56 22.78
N GLU A 160 -6.08 -15.05 22.56
CA GLU A 160 -7.22 -14.62 23.36
C GLU A 160 -7.09 -15.10 24.80
N TYR A 161 -7.60 -14.30 25.72
CA TYR A 161 -7.54 -14.54 27.16
C TYR A 161 -8.82 -13.98 27.79
N VAL A 162 -9.45 -14.77 28.66
CA VAL A 162 -10.54 -14.30 29.51
C VAL A 162 -10.11 -14.44 30.95
N GLY A 163 -9.92 -13.31 31.62
CA GLY A 163 -9.50 -13.25 33.01
C GLY A 163 -10.61 -13.62 33.99
N PRO A 164 -10.42 -13.30 35.28
CA PRO A 164 -11.36 -13.61 36.36
C PRO A 164 -12.55 -12.63 36.34
N VAL A 165 -13.31 -12.64 35.25
CA VAL A 165 -14.46 -11.78 35.01
C VAL A 165 -15.67 -12.61 34.63
N GLU A 166 -16.84 -12.05 34.86
CA GLU A 166 -18.13 -12.66 34.50
C GLU A 166 -19.15 -11.60 34.09
N VAL A 167 -20.11 -11.98 33.25
CA VAL A 167 -21.24 -11.10 32.90
C VAL A 167 -22.33 -11.26 33.96
N ARG A 168 -22.86 -10.14 34.48
CA ARG A 168 -24.00 -10.13 35.41
C ARG A 168 -24.96 -8.99 35.06
N GLN A 169 -26.13 -8.98 35.70
CA GLN A 169 -27.04 -7.85 35.67
C GLN A 169 -26.38 -6.61 36.31
N SER A 170 -26.40 -5.47 35.61
CA SER A 170 -25.90 -4.20 36.14
C SER A 170 -26.95 -3.53 37.02
N ALA A 171 -26.50 -2.84 38.07
CA ALA A 171 -27.36 -2.07 38.97
C ALA A 171 -28.02 -0.86 38.28
N HIS A 172 -27.49 -0.45 37.12
CA HIS A 172 -28.00 0.66 36.32
C HIS A 172 -28.91 0.22 35.16
N GLY A 173 -29.27 -1.07 35.11
CA GLY A 173 -30.03 -1.69 34.02
C GLY A 173 -29.13 -2.41 33.01
N GLY A 174 -29.62 -3.53 32.46
CA GLY A 174 -28.91 -4.31 31.45
C GLY A 174 -27.82 -5.20 32.05
N ARG A 175 -26.76 -5.46 31.28
CA ARG A 175 -25.68 -6.41 31.63
C ARG A 175 -24.36 -5.66 31.77
N GLY A 176 -23.46 -6.19 32.60
CA GLY A 176 -22.15 -5.61 32.87
C GLY A 176 -21.11 -6.70 33.11
N ILE A 177 -19.84 -6.37 32.92
CA ILE A 177 -18.71 -7.22 33.32
C ILE A 177 -18.34 -6.92 34.77
N PHE A 178 -18.18 -7.96 35.59
CA PHE A 178 -17.80 -7.85 36.99
C PHE A 178 -16.52 -8.63 37.26
N ALA A 179 -15.67 -8.08 38.13
CA ALA A 179 -14.47 -8.77 38.60
C ALA A 179 -14.86 -9.87 39.62
N VAL A 180 -14.42 -11.10 39.41
CA VAL A 180 -14.69 -12.24 40.30
C VAL A 180 -13.74 -12.23 41.52
N LYS A 181 -12.54 -11.65 41.36
CA LYS A 181 -11.53 -11.49 42.42
C LYS A 181 -10.94 -10.08 42.37
N ASN A 182 -10.14 -9.72 43.36
CA ASN A 182 -9.40 -8.46 43.33
C ASN A 182 -8.36 -8.49 42.20
N ILE A 183 -8.28 -7.38 41.46
CA ILE A 183 -7.39 -7.21 40.31
C ILE A 183 -6.61 -5.93 40.54
N GLU A 184 -5.29 -6.03 40.57
CA GLU A 184 -4.40 -4.88 40.76
C GLU A 184 -4.37 -4.01 39.51
N ALA A 185 -4.07 -2.72 39.69
CA ALA A 185 -3.85 -1.78 38.59
C ALA A 185 -2.83 -2.35 37.58
N GLY A 186 -3.18 -2.33 36.29
CA GLY A 186 -2.39 -2.87 35.20
C GLY A 186 -2.65 -4.35 34.86
N GLY A 187 -3.39 -5.09 35.70
CA GLY A 187 -3.76 -6.47 35.42
C GLY A 187 -4.63 -6.61 34.15
N THR A 188 -4.33 -7.60 33.31
CA THR A 188 -5.12 -7.94 32.11
C THR A 188 -6.45 -8.57 32.51
N LEU A 189 -7.56 -7.99 32.05
CA LEU A 189 -8.93 -8.48 32.26
C LEU A 189 -9.34 -9.43 31.13
N MET A 190 -9.03 -9.07 29.89
CA MET A 190 -9.29 -9.91 28.71
C MET A 190 -8.45 -9.47 27.52
N ILE A 191 -8.21 -10.40 26.60
CA ILE A 191 -7.67 -10.20 25.26
C ILE A 191 -8.64 -10.89 24.32
N THR A 192 -9.28 -10.15 23.43
CA THR A 192 -10.32 -10.71 22.54
C THR A 192 -10.07 -10.28 21.11
N LYS A 193 -10.22 -11.22 20.18
CA LYS A 193 -10.15 -10.89 18.75
C LYS A 193 -11.48 -10.33 18.27
N ALA A 194 -11.44 -9.37 17.35
CA ALA A 194 -12.65 -8.85 16.72
C ALA A 194 -13.32 -9.93 15.86
N VAL A 195 -14.66 -9.93 15.83
CA VAL A 195 -15.42 -10.65 14.81
C VAL A 195 -15.11 -10.08 13.42
N ALA A 196 -15.14 -8.75 13.33
CA ALA A 196 -14.74 -7.97 12.17
C ALA A 196 -14.36 -6.54 12.61
N ILE A 197 -13.61 -5.84 11.76
CA ILE A 197 -13.31 -4.42 11.89
C ILE A 197 -13.48 -3.76 10.51
N GLY A 198 -14.21 -2.66 10.47
CA GLY A 198 -14.24 -1.70 9.38
C GLY A 198 -13.26 -0.57 9.67
N ARG A 199 -12.31 -0.32 8.77
CA ARG A 199 -11.36 0.78 8.90
C ARG A 199 -11.57 1.76 7.75
N GLY A 200 -11.65 3.05 8.07
CA GLY A 200 -11.80 4.14 7.11
C GLY A 200 -10.96 5.36 7.47
N VAL A 201 -10.72 6.19 6.46
CA VAL A 201 -10.08 7.49 6.63
C VAL A 201 -11.19 8.50 6.92
N LEU A 202 -11.19 9.17 8.09
CA LEU A 202 -12.11 10.28 8.35
C LEU A 202 -11.39 11.62 8.15
N PRO A 203 -11.75 12.43 7.14
CA PRO A 203 -11.49 13.86 7.17
C PRO A 203 -12.33 14.54 8.26
N ASP A 204 -11.97 15.77 8.61
CA ASP A 204 -12.60 16.55 9.67
C ASP A 204 -14.14 16.59 9.56
N ALA A 205 -14.82 16.60 10.72
CA ALA A 205 -16.18 16.12 10.93
C ALA A 205 -17.34 16.92 10.28
N THR A 206 -17.40 17.04 8.94
CA THR A 206 -18.49 17.74 8.25
C THR A 206 -19.31 16.95 7.24
N ASP A 207 -18.93 15.72 6.84
CA ASP A 207 -19.74 14.96 5.88
C ASP A 207 -19.99 13.48 6.19
N GLY A 208 -21.20 13.00 5.86
CA GLY A 208 -21.78 11.73 6.32
C GLY A 208 -21.63 10.53 5.36
N GLY A 209 -21.25 10.78 4.10
CA GLY A 209 -21.21 9.77 3.03
C GLY A 209 -20.14 8.69 3.21
N GLU A 210 -18.91 9.07 3.57
CA GLU A 210 -17.79 8.13 3.73
C GLU A 210 -17.97 7.20 4.95
N LYS A 211 -18.66 7.65 6.00
CA LYS A 211 -19.03 6.83 7.17
C LYS A 211 -19.96 5.67 6.80
N MET A 212 -20.87 5.87 5.85
CA MET A 212 -21.78 4.81 5.38
C MET A 212 -21.08 3.71 4.59
N VAL A 213 -20.01 4.04 3.84
CA VAL A 213 -19.25 3.03 3.07
C VAL A 213 -18.43 2.13 4.00
N VAL A 214 -17.80 2.70 5.03
CA VAL A 214 -17.08 1.94 6.07
C VAL A 214 -18.04 1.05 6.85
N TRP A 215 -19.24 1.56 7.16
CA TRP A 215 -20.28 0.81 7.85
C TRP A 215 -20.80 -0.37 7.03
N LYS A 216 -21.04 -0.17 5.73
CA LYS A 216 -21.50 -1.26 4.83
C LYS A 216 -20.48 -2.39 4.72
N ASP A 217 -19.21 -2.07 4.47
CA ASP A 217 -18.13 -3.07 4.41
C ASP A 217 -17.95 -3.81 5.75
N PHE A 218 -18.10 -3.09 6.87
CA PHE A 218 -18.06 -3.68 8.20
C PHE A 218 -19.23 -4.65 8.45
N VAL A 219 -20.45 -4.25 8.12
CA VAL A 219 -21.65 -5.09 8.20
C VAL A 219 -21.48 -6.36 7.37
N ASP A 220 -21.05 -6.23 6.11
CA ASP A 220 -20.84 -7.37 5.21
C ASP A 220 -19.82 -8.37 5.79
N LYS A 221 -18.75 -7.87 6.44
CA LYS A 221 -17.76 -8.71 7.11
C LYS A 221 -18.31 -9.44 8.35
N VAL A 222 -19.19 -8.79 9.13
CA VAL A 222 -19.82 -9.43 10.29
C VAL A 222 -20.80 -10.50 9.84
N LEU A 223 -21.62 -10.21 8.83
CA LEU A 223 -22.57 -11.16 8.25
C LEU A 223 -21.84 -12.38 7.67
N ASP A 224 -20.76 -12.16 6.92
CA ASP A 224 -19.90 -13.22 6.38
C ASP A 224 -19.26 -14.07 7.49
N ALA A 225 -18.80 -13.45 8.59
CA ALA A 225 -18.24 -14.15 9.73
C ALA A 225 -19.29 -14.98 10.49
N ALA A 226 -20.52 -14.48 10.60
CA ALA A 226 -21.63 -15.18 11.24
C ALA A 226 -22.13 -16.35 10.37
N GLU A 227 -22.24 -16.17 9.04
CA GLU A 227 -22.66 -17.21 8.09
C GLU A 227 -21.70 -18.40 8.08
N LYS A 228 -20.40 -18.11 8.12
CA LYS A 228 -19.37 -19.14 8.04
C LYS A 228 -19.11 -19.87 9.36
N CYS A 229 -19.45 -19.28 10.50
CA CYS A 229 -19.12 -19.85 11.81
C CYS A 229 -20.32 -19.79 12.78
N PRO A 230 -20.99 -20.94 13.04
CA PRO A 230 -22.12 -21.01 13.96
C PRO A 230 -21.79 -20.52 15.37
N ARG A 231 -20.55 -20.72 15.84
CA ARG A 231 -20.09 -20.19 17.14
C ARG A 231 -20.03 -18.67 17.13
N THR A 232 -19.52 -18.06 16.07
CA THR A 232 -19.50 -16.61 15.90
C THR A 232 -20.92 -16.05 15.86
N ALA A 233 -21.83 -16.70 15.11
CA ALA A 233 -23.24 -16.33 15.11
C ALA A 233 -23.85 -16.41 16.53
N ALA A 234 -23.64 -17.52 17.24
CA ALA A 234 -24.11 -17.68 18.62
C ALA A 234 -23.57 -16.60 19.56
N LEU A 235 -22.28 -16.25 19.45
CA LEU A 235 -21.67 -15.16 20.21
C LEU A 235 -22.32 -13.80 19.89
N ILE A 236 -22.56 -13.48 18.61
CA ILE A 236 -23.25 -12.25 18.20
C ILE A 236 -24.67 -12.21 18.77
N TYR A 237 -25.40 -13.33 18.75
CA TYR A 237 -26.76 -13.41 19.30
C TYR A 237 -26.83 -13.32 20.83
N THR A 238 -25.70 -13.36 21.55
CA THR A 238 -25.67 -13.02 22.98
C THR A 238 -25.77 -11.52 23.23
N LEU A 239 -25.47 -10.68 22.23
CA LEU A 239 -25.49 -9.23 22.35
C LEU A 239 -26.92 -8.68 22.27
N SER A 240 -27.14 -7.51 22.85
CA SER A 240 -28.47 -6.89 22.87
C SER A 240 -28.76 -6.17 21.56
N THR A 241 -30.01 -6.20 21.09
CA THR A 241 -30.48 -5.40 19.95
C THR A 241 -30.86 -3.98 20.36
N GLY A 242 -30.92 -3.69 21.67
CA GLY A 242 -31.38 -2.40 22.22
C GLY A 242 -32.90 -2.24 22.29
N GLU A 243 -33.67 -3.15 21.69
CA GLU A 243 -35.15 -3.16 21.75
C GLU A 243 -35.67 -3.96 22.96
N GLU A 244 -34.85 -4.87 23.49
CA GLU A 244 -35.21 -5.73 24.62
C GLU A 244 -35.26 -4.93 25.92
N ARG A 245 -36.19 -5.28 26.82
CA ARG A 245 -36.21 -4.62 28.12
C ARG A 245 -34.98 -5.01 28.94
N PRO A 246 -34.37 -4.08 29.70
CA PRO A 246 -33.15 -4.37 30.47
C PRO A 246 -33.28 -5.57 31.45
N ASP A 247 -34.48 -5.86 31.92
CA ASP A 247 -34.84 -6.97 32.81
C ASP A 247 -35.08 -8.32 32.09
N GLU A 248 -35.22 -8.31 30.77
CA GLU A 248 -35.46 -9.50 29.94
C GLU A 248 -34.15 -10.05 29.32
N LEU A 249 -33.03 -9.34 29.46
CA LEU A 249 -31.74 -9.74 28.90
C LEU A 249 -31.13 -10.95 29.62
N ILE A 250 -30.99 -12.06 28.89
CA ILE A 250 -30.37 -13.28 29.40
C ILE A 250 -28.87 -13.08 29.63
N ILE A 251 -28.38 -13.55 30.78
CA ILE A 251 -26.95 -13.59 31.11
C ILE A 251 -26.31 -14.75 30.33
N PRO A 252 -25.34 -14.49 29.43
CA PRO A 252 -24.72 -15.54 28.65
C PRO A 252 -23.77 -16.39 29.51
N ASP A 253 -23.66 -17.68 29.17
CA ASP A 253 -22.68 -18.56 29.81
C ASP A 253 -21.25 -18.11 29.43
N MET A 254 -20.41 -17.92 30.45
CA MET A 254 -19.00 -17.57 30.29
C MET A 254 -18.20 -18.64 29.54
N ALA A 255 -18.68 -19.89 29.45
CA ALA A 255 -18.06 -20.94 28.66
C ALA A 255 -17.98 -20.60 27.16
N LEU A 256 -18.95 -19.87 26.61
CA LEU A 256 -18.98 -19.47 25.21
C LEU A 256 -17.77 -18.60 24.81
N PHE A 257 -17.28 -17.81 25.76
CA PHE A 257 -16.18 -16.85 25.57
C PHE A 257 -14.80 -17.45 25.88
N ARG A 258 -14.72 -18.65 26.46
CA ARG A 258 -13.45 -19.32 26.78
C ARG A 258 -13.03 -20.26 25.64
N GLN A 259 -11.72 -20.44 25.47
CA GLN A 259 -11.17 -21.44 24.55
C GLN A 259 -11.31 -22.84 25.19
N GLU A 260 -11.80 -23.83 24.46
CA GLU A 260 -12.19 -25.14 24.99
C GLU A 260 -11.03 -25.90 25.66
N PRO A 261 -11.25 -26.59 26.80
CA PRO A 261 -10.43 -27.70 27.24
C PRO A 261 -10.68 -28.93 26.33
N GLU A 262 -9.65 -29.75 26.12
CA GLU A 262 -9.57 -30.83 25.13
C GLU A 262 -10.58 -31.99 25.26
N ASP A 263 -11.54 -31.96 26.21
CA ASP A 263 -12.32 -33.14 26.62
C ASP A 263 -13.84 -33.08 26.33
N LEU A 264 -14.35 -32.11 25.57
CA LEU A 264 -15.76 -32.11 25.17
C LEU A 264 -15.91 -32.65 23.73
N ASN A 265 -16.25 -33.94 23.64
CA ASN A 265 -16.69 -34.57 22.40
C ASN A 265 -17.82 -33.75 21.78
N PHE A 266 -17.69 -33.47 20.48
CA PHE A 266 -18.61 -32.70 19.63
C PHE A 266 -19.95 -33.42 19.36
N SER A 267 -20.50 -34.16 20.33
CA SER A 267 -21.87 -34.69 20.25
C SER A 267 -22.88 -33.80 20.97
N ASP A 268 -22.53 -33.22 22.12
CA ASP A 268 -23.55 -32.67 23.04
C ASP A 268 -23.76 -31.15 22.91
N SER A 269 -22.77 -30.40 22.42
CA SER A 269 -22.96 -28.97 22.12
C SER A 269 -23.87 -28.73 20.90
N THR A 270 -24.09 -29.78 20.10
CA THR A 270 -25.11 -29.78 19.04
C THR A 270 -26.52 -29.95 19.59
N GLU A 271 -26.71 -30.43 20.83
CA GLU A 271 -28.02 -30.55 21.46
C GLU A 271 -28.49 -29.22 22.06
N MET A 272 -27.61 -28.44 22.70
CA MET A 272 -27.97 -27.10 23.19
C MET A 272 -28.28 -26.10 22.06
N ALA A 273 -27.61 -26.22 20.91
CA ALA A 273 -27.93 -25.45 19.71
C ALA A 273 -29.16 -26.00 18.94
N ARG A 274 -29.62 -27.23 19.24
CA ARG A 274 -30.82 -27.83 18.64
C ARG A 274 -32.09 -27.57 19.45
N GLU A 275 -31.99 -27.27 20.74
CA GLU A 275 -33.16 -26.96 21.57
C GLU A 275 -33.75 -25.56 21.33
N THR A 276 -32.95 -24.60 20.85
CA THR A 276 -33.48 -23.38 20.21
C THR A 276 -33.68 -23.65 18.73
N GLY A 277 -34.75 -24.40 18.43
CA GLY A 277 -35.03 -24.90 17.10
C GLY A 277 -35.27 -23.80 16.07
N THR A 278 -34.38 -23.71 15.09
CA THR A 278 -34.63 -23.71 13.64
C THR A 278 -33.28 -23.55 12.92
N LYS A 279 -33.09 -24.23 11.78
CA LYS A 279 -32.19 -23.72 10.72
C LYS A 279 -32.84 -22.45 10.16
N GLU A 280 -32.91 -21.40 10.97
CA GLU A 280 -33.33 -20.10 10.48
C GLU A 280 -32.16 -19.50 9.70
N ALA A 281 -32.49 -18.94 8.54
CA ALA A 281 -31.57 -18.08 7.83
C ALA A 281 -31.07 -17.01 8.80
N LEU A 282 -29.80 -16.61 8.66
CA LEU A 282 -29.24 -15.52 9.43
C LEU A 282 -30.20 -14.32 9.42
N ASP A 283 -30.68 -13.95 10.60
CA ASP A 283 -31.53 -12.78 10.77
C ASP A 283 -30.65 -11.53 10.66
N VAL A 284 -30.54 -11.03 9.43
CA VAL A 284 -29.73 -9.87 9.06
C VAL A 284 -30.20 -8.63 9.82
N ASP A 285 -31.52 -8.45 9.96
CA ASP A 285 -32.11 -7.29 10.62
C ASP A 285 -31.72 -7.28 12.10
N ARG A 286 -31.78 -8.43 12.77
CA ARG A 286 -31.30 -8.57 14.15
C ARG A 286 -29.80 -8.27 14.29
N ILE A 287 -28.96 -8.73 13.36
CA ILE A 287 -27.52 -8.43 13.41
C ILE A 287 -27.25 -6.93 13.24
N LEU A 288 -27.97 -6.25 12.33
CA LEU A 288 -27.86 -4.81 12.17
C LEU A 288 -28.19 -4.07 13.47
N GLN A 289 -29.28 -4.44 14.15
CA GLN A 289 -29.64 -3.88 15.46
C GLN A 289 -28.55 -4.13 16.52
N VAL A 290 -27.94 -5.33 16.54
CA VAL A 290 -26.81 -5.63 17.43
C VAL A 290 -25.62 -4.72 17.14
N LEU A 291 -25.31 -4.46 15.87
CA LEU A 291 -24.18 -3.62 15.49
C LEU A 291 -24.39 -2.16 15.90
N ASP A 292 -25.60 -1.63 15.82
CA ASP A 292 -25.91 -0.26 16.23
C ASP A 292 -25.61 0.00 17.72
N VAL A 293 -25.72 -1.03 18.57
CA VAL A 293 -25.59 -0.89 20.04
C VAL A 293 -24.22 -1.34 20.56
N ASN A 294 -23.61 -2.36 19.98
CA ASN A 294 -22.51 -3.10 20.62
C ASN A 294 -21.13 -2.83 20.01
N CYS A 295 -21.05 -2.04 18.93
CA CYS A 295 -19.79 -1.76 18.27
C CYS A 295 -18.90 -0.81 19.07
N LEU A 296 -17.59 -1.05 19.03
CA LEU A 296 -16.59 -0.23 19.69
C LEU A 296 -15.72 0.47 18.66
N THR A 297 -15.36 1.71 18.97
CA THR A 297 -14.36 2.46 18.20
C THR A 297 -12.94 2.02 18.57
N GLU A 298 -12.10 1.86 17.55
CA GLU A 298 -10.68 1.60 17.69
C GLU A 298 -9.99 2.82 18.32
N ASP A 299 -9.02 2.58 19.22
CA ASP A 299 -8.32 3.63 19.94
C ASP A 299 -7.27 4.32 19.04
N ALA A 300 -7.03 5.62 19.27
CA ALA A 300 -6.18 6.51 18.47
C ALA A 300 -4.74 6.02 18.08
N PRO A 301 -4.03 5.17 18.84
CA PRO A 301 -2.73 4.65 18.40
C PRO A 301 -2.85 3.65 17.25
N ALA A 302 -3.88 2.80 17.23
CA ALA A 302 -4.09 1.87 16.13
C ALA A 302 -4.63 2.60 14.88
N ALA A 303 -5.40 3.68 15.10
CA ALA A 303 -5.83 4.62 14.08
C ALA A 303 -4.66 5.36 13.37
N ASN A 304 -3.71 5.91 14.13
CA ASN A 304 -2.60 6.69 13.58
C ASN A 304 -1.42 5.84 13.08
N LEU A 305 -1.41 4.52 13.31
CA LEU A 305 -0.35 3.62 12.84
C LEU A 305 -0.55 3.10 11.41
N LEU A 306 -1.67 3.45 10.76
CA LEU A 306 -1.99 3.07 9.37
C LEU A 306 -1.89 4.24 8.37
N GLY A 307 -1.48 5.45 8.79
CA GLY A 307 -1.37 6.60 7.88
C GLY A 307 -0.34 7.64 8.34
N ASN A 308 0.56 8.04 7.44
CA ASN A 308 1.57 9.08 7.66
C ASN A 308 1.05 10.49 7.30
N SER A 309 -0.18 10.79 7.71
CA SER A 309 -0.78 12.12 7.58
C SER A 309 -1.60 12.40 8.83
N SER A 310 -1.84 13.68 9.12
CA SER A 310 -2.62 14.21 10.25
C SER A 310 -4.12 13.84 10.22
N VAL A 311 -4.45 12.62 9.78
CA VAL A 311 -5.81 12.12 9.57
C VAL A 311 -6.02 10.95 10.53
N VAL A 312 -7.01 11.08 11.41
CA VAL A 312 -7.34 10.08 12.43
C VAL A 312 -8.11 8.94 11.75
N ASN A 313 -7.49 7.78 11.50
CA ASN A 313 -8.22 6.62 10.96
C ASN A 313 -9.04 5.95 12.07
N CYS A 314 -10.27 6.37 12.35
CA CYS A 314 -11.08 5.59 13.30
C CYS A 314 -11.55 4.28 12.65
N GLY A 315 -11.22 3.14 13.28
CA GLY A 315 -11.84 1.86 13.00
C GLY A 315 -13.10 1.66 13.85
N VAL A 316 -14.08 0.93 13.35
CA VAL A 316 -15.20 0.40 14.14
C VAL A 316 -15.14 -1.11 14.08
N GLY A 317 -15.25 -1.77 15.22
CA GLY A 317 -15.17 -3.22 15.32
C GLY A 317 -16.15 -3.80 16.31
N LEU A 318 -16.44 -5.09 16.14
CA LEU A 318 -17.26 -5.87 17.06
C LEU A 318 -16.37 -6.82 17.87
N TRP A 319 -16.21 -6.53 19.16
CA TRP A 319 -15.58 -7.42 20.14
C TRP A 319 -16.63 -7.85 21.17
N VAL A 320 -17.14 -9.06 21.03
CA VAL A 320 -18.35 -9.52 21.73
C VAL A 320 -18.25 -9.38 23.25
N LEU A 321 -17.17 -9.87 23.89
CA LEU A 321 -17.04 -9.78 25.35
C LEU A 321 -16.82 -8.33 25.84
N PRO A 322 -15.93 -7.51 25.22
CA PRO A 322 -15.83 -6.10 25.55
C PRO A 322 -17.13 -5.28 25.39
N SER A 323 -18.09 -5.69 24.55
CA SER A 323 -19.38 -5.01 24.40
C SER A 323 -20.25 -5.04 25.67
N PHE A 324 -19.94 -5.89 26.65
CA PHE A 324 -20.61 -5.92 27.96
C PHE A 324 -20.01 -4.93 28.98
N ILE A 325 -18.97 -4.18 28.64
CA ILE A 325 -18.33 -3.23 29.56
C ILE A 325 -19.05 -1.89 29.50
N ASN A 326 -19.64 -1.47 30.62
CA ASN A 326 -20.43 -0.26 30.69
C ASN A 326 -19.60 1.03 30.83
N HIS A 327 -20.23 2.15 30.49
CA HIS A 327 -19.63 3.48 30.59
C HIS A 327 -19.47 3.97 32.03
N SER A 328 -18.32 4.57 32.35
CA SER A 328 -18.16 5.45 33.51
C SER A 328 -17.27 6.64 33.20
N CYS A 329 -17.64 7.85 33.67
CA CYS A 329 -16.76 9.03 33.63
C CYS A 329 -15.64 9.00 34.70
N HIS A 330 -15.64 7.96 35.54
CA HIS A 330 -14.59 7.58 36.49
C HIS A 330 -14.32 6.07 36.31
N PRO A 331 -13.68 5.69 35.19
CA PRO A 331 -13.53 4.30 34.79
C PRO A 331 -12.49 3.56 35.64
N ASN A 332 -12.64 2.24 35.77
CA ASN A 332 -11.68 1.36 36.47
C ASN A 332 -10.97 0.38 35.53
N ALA A 333 -11.27 0.43 34.24
CA ALA A 333 -10.57 -0.28 33.18
C ALA A 333 -10.28 0.62 31.97
N ARG A 334 -9.37 0.15 31.13
CA ARG A 334 -8.96 0.78 29.87
C ARG A 334 -8.79 -0.29 28.81
N ARG A 335 -9.06 0.08 27.56
CA ARG A 335 -8.81 -0.78 26.40
C ARG A 335 -7.62 -0.27 25.60
N THR A 336 -6.96 -1.16 24.87
CA THR A 336 -5.91 -0.86 23.90
C THR A 336 -6.05 -1.85 22.76
N HIS A 337 -5.91 -1.37 21.52
CA HIS A 337 -6.06 -2.18 20.33
C HIS A 337 -4.68 -2.52 19.74
N VAL A 338 -4.49 -3.78 19.37
CA VAL A 338 -3.27 -4.30 18.73
C VAL A 338 -3.70 -5.18 17.55
N GLY A 339 -3.58 -4.65 16.33
CA GLY A 339 -4.17 -5.29 15.16
C GLY A 339 -5.68 -5.46 15.34
N ASP A 340 -6.18 -6.69 15.24
CA ASP A 340 -7.61 -6.98 15.41
C ASP A 340 -8.00 -7.35 16.86
N TYR A 341 -7.07 -7.24 17.81
CA TYR A 341 -7.30 -7.60 19.21
C TYR A 341 -7.57 -6.37 20.07
N ALA A 342 -8.58 -6.49 20.94
CA ALA A 342 -8.81 -5.57 22.05
C ALA A 342 -8.22 -6.18 23.32
N ILE A 343 -7.33 -5.45 23.97
CA ILE A 343 -6.75 -5.79 25.27
C ILE A 343 -7.36 -4.85 26.30
N VAL A 344 -8.00 -5.41 27.33
CA VAL A 344 -8.59 -4.63 28.43
C VAL A 344 -7.78 -4.86 29.70
N HIS A 345 -7.35 -3.77 30.34
CA HIS A 345 -6.59 -3.77 31.59
C HIS A 345 -7.28 -2.95 32.67
N ALA A 346 -7.05 -3.31 33.94
CA ALA A 346 -7.45 -2.50 35.09
C ALA A 346 -6.67 -1.17 35.11
N SER A 347 -7.36 -0.04 35.19
CA SER A 347 -6.73 1.30 35.27
C SER A 347 -6.37 1.70 36.70
N ARG A 348 -7.00 1.05 37.67
CA ARG A 348 -6.75 1.11 39.11
C ARG A 348 -7.12 -0.25 39.71
N ASP A 349 -6.90 -0.43 41.00
CA ASP A 349 -7.37 -1.63 41.68
C ASP A 349 -8.89 -1.78 41.54
N VAL A 350 -9.32 -2.97 41.10
CA VAL A 350 -10.71 -3.37 40.94
C VAL A 350 -11.01 -4.44 41.98
N LYS A 351 -12.00 -4.20 42.83
CA LYS A 351 -12.37 -5.16 43.88
C LYS A 351 -13.24 -6.27 43.31
N ALA A 352 -13.22 -7.43 43.97
CA ALA A 352 -14.18 -8.49 43.70
C ALA A 352 -15.63 -7.97 43.83
N GLY A 353 -16.47 -8.27 42.85
CA GLY A 353 -17.85 -7.79 42.74
C GLY A 353 -17.99 -6.36 42.20
N GLU A 354 -16.89 -5.66 41.90
CA GLU A 354 -16.94 -4.34 41.26
C GLU A 354 -17.17 -4.48 39.76
N GLU A 355 -18.05 -3.65 39.21
CA GLU A 355 -18.32 -3.57 37.77
C GLU A 355 -17.13 -2.95 37.04
N VAL A 356 -16.65 -3.63 36.01
CA VAL A 356 -15.62 -3.15 35.10
C VAL A 356 -16.25 -2.12 34.17
N THR A 357 -15.64 -0.94 34.11
CA THR A 357 -16.13 0.19 33.31
C THR A 357 -14.98 0.91 32.61
N PHE A 358 -15.21 1.32 31.37
CA PHE A 358 -14.31 2.21 30.63
C PHE A 358 -15.11 3.39 30.03
N PRO A 359 -14.48 4.49 29.60
CA PRO A 359 -15.21 5.61 29.02
C PRO A 359 -15.54 5.34 27.54
N TYR A 360 -16.73 5.73 27.10
CA TYR A 360 -17.19 5.61 25.70
C TYR A 360 -16.81 6.84 24.86
N PHE A 361 -16.64 7.98 25.54
CA PHE A 361 -16.32 9.27 24.96
C PHE A 361 -15.29 9.98 25.84
N ASP A 362 -14.74 11.09 25.35
CA ASP A 362 -13.74 11.85 26.09
C ASP A 362 -14.28 12.31 27.46
N VAL A 363 -13.56 11.92 28.52
CA VAL A 363 -13.89 12.26 29.90
C VAL A 363 -13.14 13.49 30.42
N LEU A 364 -12.24 14.07 29.62
CA LEU A 364 -11.46 15.28 29.93
C LEU A 364 -12.16 16.58 29.48
N VAL A 365 -13.49 16.53 29.36
CA VAL A 365 -14.34 17.67 28.98
C VAL A 365 -15.38 17.99 30.06
N PRO A 366 -15.97 19.21 30.04
CA PRO A 366 -16.97 19.63 30.99
C PRO A 366 -18.20 18.70 31.06
N VAL A 367 -18.91 18.75 32.19
CA VAL A 367 -20.06 17.87 32.48
C VAL A 367 -21.21 18.02 31.48
N SER A 368 -21.43 19.23 30.96
CA SER A 368 -22.37 19.55 29.89
C SER A 368 -22.10 18.74 28.62
N LYS A 369 -20.84 18.74 28.13
CA LYS A 369 -20.38 18.02 26.95
C LYS A 369 -20.46 16.51 27.16
N ARG A 370 -20.14 16.01 28.36
CA ARG A 370 -20.33 14.59 28.70
C ARG A 370 -21.80 14.18 28.75
N LYS A 371 -22.69 15.05 29.24
CA LYS A 371 -24.15 14.80 29.23
C LYS A 371 -24.75 14.89 27.83
N GLU A 372 -24.22 15.78 26.99
CA GLU A 372 -24.56 15.84 25.57
C GLU A 372 -24.16 14.54 24.87
N ALA A 373 -22.92 14.09 25.06
CA ALA A 373 -22.43 12.82 24.51
C ALA A 373 -23.23 11.61 25.03
N ALA A 374 -23.47 11.49 26.33
CA ALA A 374 -24.26 10.39 26.89
C ALA A 374 -25.70 10.35 26.33
N ARG A 375 -26.36 11.51 26.22
CA ARG A 375 -27.72 11.61 25.65
C ARG A 375 -27.76 11.25 24.17
N ALA A 376 -26.72 11.60 23.40
CA ALA A 376 -26.61 11.19 22.00
C ALA A 376 -26.52 9.65 21.85
N TRP A 377 -26.00 8.96 22.87
CA TRP A 377 -25.93 7.49 22.96
C TRP A 377 -27.12 6.86 23.70
N GLY A 378 -28.16 7.65 24.03
CA GLY A 378 -29.39 7.14 24.63
C GLY A 378 -29.31 6.76 26.11
N PHE A 379 -28.28 7.19 26.86
CA PHE A 379 -28.15 6.89 28.30
C PHE A 379 -27.74 8.10 29.15
N GLU A 380 -27.89 7.97 30.48
CA GLU A 380 -27.37 8.94 31.44
C GLU A 380 -26.36 8.31 32.40
N CYS A 381 -25.16 8.89 32.48
CA CYS A 381 -24.13 8.40 33.37
C CYS A 381 -24.40 8.81 34.83
N GLN A 382 -24.54 7.82 35.72
CA GLN A 382 -24.78 8.02 37.15
C GLN A 382 -23.56 7.78 38.05
N CYS A 383 -22.34 7.86 37.49
CA CYS A 383 -21.12 7.68 38.28
C CYS A 383 -20.92 8.81 39.32
N ASP A 384 -20.07 8.56 40.32
CA ASP A 384 -19.76 9.51 41.41
C ASP A 384 -19.36 10.90 40.91
N ARG A 385 -18.64 10.97 39.78
CA ARG A 385 -18.22 12.23 39.17
C ARG A 385 -19.39 13.02 38.59
N CYS A 386 -20.24 12.38 37.79
CA CYS A 386 -21.41 13.03 37.20
C CYS A 386 -22.43 13.47 38.24
N LYS A 387 -22.63 12.66 39.30
CA LYS A 387 -23.50 13.03 40.45
C LYS A 387 -22.97 14.28 41.15
N LEU A 388 -21.67 14.31 41.47
CA LEU A 388 -21.04 15.44 42.12
C LEU A 388 -21.24 16.76 41.35
N GLU A 389 -21.01 16.73 40.04
CA GLU A 389 -21.10 17.93 39.19
C GLU A 389 -22.56 18.34 38.90
N ALA A 390 -23.53 17.45 39.17
CA ALA A 390 -24.96 17.72 38.98
C ALA A 390 -25.66 18.24 40.23
N GLU A 391 -25.24 17.81 41.43
CA GLU A 391 -25.94 18.07 42.71
C GLU A 391 -25.65 19.45 43.33
N ASP A 392 -24.48 20.05 43.07
CA ASP A 392 -24.11 21.34 43.66
C ASP A 392 -24.54 22.52 42.77
N ALA A 393 -25.63 23.19 43.13
CA ALA A 393 -26.18 24.32 42.39
C ALA A 393 -25.22 25.53 42.30
N THR A 394 -24.38 25.74 43.31
CA THR A 394 -23.40 26.83 43.32
C THR A 394 -22.21 26.51 42.44
N LEU A 395 -21.77 25.24 42.43
CA LEU A 395 -20.75 24.75 41.53
C LEU A 395 -21.26 24.77 40.08
N LYS A 396 -22.51 24.37 39.83
CA LYS A 396 -23.12 24.32 38.49
C LYS A 396 -23.11 25.66 37.75
N GLN A 397 -23.45 26.77 38.42
CA GLN A 397 -23.39 28.11 37.81
C GLN A 397 -21.95 28.52 37.46
N GLU A 398 -20.99 28.20 38.33
CA GLU A 398 -19.58 28.52 38.11
C GLU A 398 -18.97 27.64 37.02
N LEU A 399 -19.37 26.37 36.93
CA LEU A 399 -18.96 25.46 35.86
C LEU A 399 -19.48 25.96 34.51
N MET A 400 -20.73 26.43 34.43
CA MET A 400 -21.29 27.05 33.22
C MET A 400 -20.51 28.32 32.83
N LYS A 401 -20.14 29.15 33.81
CA LYS A 401 -19.34 30.35 33.55
C LYS A 401 -17.93 30.00 33.06
N ALA A 402 -17.28 29.05 33.72
CA ALA A 402 -15.95 28.56 33.36
C ALA A 402 -15.94 27.89 31.97
N GLU A 403 -17.02 27.21 31.61
CA GLU A 403 -17.22 26.63 30.29
C GLU A 403 -17.44 27.70 29.22
N ASN A 404 -18.24 28.73 29.49
CA ASN A 404 -18.39 29.88 28.57
C ASN A 404 -17.05 30.62 28.36
N ASP A 405 -16.26 30.76 29.42
CA ASP A 405 -14.91 31.33 29.36
C ASP A 405 -13.95 30.45 28.52
N LEU A 406 -14.11 29.12 28.59
CA LEU A 406 -13.35 28.16 27.79
C LEU A 406 -13.70 28.27 26.29
N VAL A 407 -14.99 28.41 25.96
CA VAL A 407 -15.47 28.53 24.57
C VAL A 407 -15.12 29.90 23.96
N SER A 408 -15.14 30.97 24.76
CA SER A 408 -14.83 32.33 24.30
C SER A 408 -13.34 32.65 24.13
N GLY A 409 -12.45 31.71 24.49
CA GLY A 409 -11.00 31.86 24.27
C GLY A 409 -10.31 32.92 25.14
N GLY A 410 -10.80 33.16 26.36
CA GLY A 410 -10.21 34.13 27.30
C GLY A 410 -8.83 33.77 27.87
N ASP A 411 -8.31 34.56 28.83
CA ASP A 411 -7.04 34.25 29.54
C ASP A 411 -7.20 32.96 30.37
N MET A 412 -6.74 31.83 29.81
CA MET A 412 -6.87 30.49 30.41
C MET A 412 -6.19 30.40 31.77
N GLY A 413 -5.10 31.13 31.99
CA GLY A 413 -4.45 31.17 33.30
C GLY A 413 -5.31 31.87 34.35
N ALA A 414 -6.03 32.93 33.98
CA ALA A 414 -7.01 33.55 34.87
C ALA A 414 -8.18 32.62 35.19
N LEU A 415 -8.62 31.81 34.21
CA LEU A 415 -9.67 30.80 34.40
C LEU A 415 -9.24 29.71 35.39
N VAL A 416 -8.06 29.11 35.19
CA VAL A 416 -7.51 28.08 36.09
C VAL A 416 -7.34 28.61 37.51
N VAL A 417 -6.84 29.83 37.66
CA VAL A 417 -6.70 30.47 38.99
C VAL A 417 -8.06 30.67 39.66
N ARG A 418 -9.09 31.11 38.93
CA ARG A 418 -10.46 31.22 39.48
C ARG A 418 -11.00 29.85 39.93
N LEU A 419 -10.80 28.82 39.12
CA LEU A 419 -11.22 27.44 39.44
C LEU A 419 -10.52 26.93 40.71
N GLU A 420 -9.19 27.06 40.82
CA GLU A 420 -8.41 26.61 41.98
C GLU A 420 -8.71 27.43 43.25
N ASP A 421 -8.85 28.76 43.14
CA ASP A 421 -9.23 29.62 44.27
C ASP A 421 -10.63 29.26 44.79
N LYS A 422 -11.56 28.88 43.91
CA LYS A 422 -12.93 28.47 44.29
C LYS A 422 -12.94 27.06 44.90
N MET A 423 -12.25 26.09 44.30
CA MET A 423 -12.10 24.74 44.88
C MET A 423 -11.49 24.78 46.28
N ARG A 424 -10.57 25.73 46.52
CA ARG A 424 -9.98 25.98 47.84
C ARG A 424 -10.98 26.58 48.82
N LYS A 425 -11.81 27.55 48.40
CA LYS A 425 -12.82 28.23 49.24
C LYS A 425 -14.05 27.36 49.55
N SER A 426 -14.44 26.47 48.65
CA SER A 426 -15.62 25.61 48.80
C SER A 426 -15.37 24.31 49.60
N LEU A 427 -14.19 24.14 50.24
CA LEU A 427 -13.83 22.96 51.05
C LEU A 427 -14.04 21.61 50.34
N VAL A 428 -13.79 21.58 49.03
CA VAL A 428 -13.93 20.37 48.21
C VAL A 428 -12.84 19.36 48.60
N LYS A 429 -13.20 18.13 48.99
CA LYS A 429 -12.24 17.03 49.26
C LYS A 429 -11.29 16.84 48.06
N GLU A 430 -10.01 16.49 48.28
CA GLU A 430 -9.01 16.35 47.19
C GLU A 430 -9.49 15.48 46.01
N ARG A 431 -10.15 14.34 46.30
CA ARG A 431 -10.74 13.46 45.27
C ARG A 431 -11.78 14.15 44.38
N ARG A 432 -12.47 15.17 44.88
CA ARG A 432 -13.46 15.95 44.13
C ARG A 432 -12.79 17.06 43.30
N LYS A 433 -11.63 17.57 43.73
CA LYS A 433 -10.81 18.51 42.94
C LYS A 433 -10.27 17.83 41.67
N ALA A 434 -9.90 16.56 41.79
CA ALA A 434 -9.48 15.71 40.68
C ALA A 434 -10.52 15.66 39.54
N PHE A 435 -11.79 15.47 39.87
CA PHE A 435 -12.89 15.47 38.88
C PHE A 435 -13.03 16.80 38.15
N LEU A 436 -12.89 17.91 38.89
CA LEU A 436 -12.98 19.24 38.31
C LEU A 436 -11.76 19.57 37.44
N ARG A 437 -10.55 19.20 37.86
CA ARG A 437 -9.33 19.32 37.04
C ARG A 437 -9.46 18.53 35.73
N ALA A 438 -10.03 17.32 35.79
CA ALA A 438 -10.32 16.52 34.62
C ALA A 438 -11.35 17.20 33.70
N SER A 439 -12.40 17.81 34.25
CA SER A 439 -13.44 18.49 33.46
C SER A 439 -12.96 19.77 32.75
N PHE A 440 -11.89 20.40 33.22
CA PHE A 440 -11.29 21.59 32.58
C PHE A 440 -9.86 21.34 32.11
N TRP A 441 -9.56 20.09 31.73
CA TRP A 441 -8.22 19.67 31.32
C TRP A 441 -7.61 20.59 30.26
N SER A 442 -8.40 21.00 29.26
CA SER A 442 -7.97 21.92 28.20
C SER A 442 -7.46 23.27 28.73
N ALA A 443 -8.04 23.82 29.79
CA ALA A 443 -7.57 25.06 30.41
C ALA A 443 -6.24 24.85 31.16
N TYR A 444 -6.08 23.72 31.87
CA TYR A 444 -4.81 23.38 32.52
C TYR A 444 -3.72 23.11 31.47
N SER A 445 -4.04 22.38 30.39
CA SER A 445 -3.12 22.13 29.28
C SER A 445 -2.66 23.43 28.64
N ALA A 446 -3.59 24.33 28.28
CA ALA A 446 -3.24 25.63 27.70
C ALA A 446 -2.39 26.52 28.63
N LEU A 447 -2.62 26.43 29.95
CA LEU A 447 -1.82 27.14 30.94
C LEU A 447 -0.37 26.63 30.96
N PHE A 448 -0.16 25.32 31.04
CA PHE A 448 1.18 24.72 31.17
C PHE A 448 1.95 24.64 29.85
N ASP A 449 1.26 24.69 28.71
CA ASP A 449 1.87 24.78 27.37
C ASP A 449 2.47 26.19 27.10
N SER A 450 1.92 27.23 27.72
CA SER A 450 2.38 28.61 27.51
C SER A 450 3.33 29.09 28.61
N ASP A 451 4.63 29.20 28.29
CA ASP A 451 5.64 29.82 29.18
C ASP A 451 5.20 31.21 29.69
N LYS A 452 4.46 31.97 28.87
CA LYS A 452 3.94 33.30 29.22
C LYS A 452 2.87 33.21 30.31
N LEU A 453 1.93 32.26 30.20
CA LEU A 453 0.88 32.05 31.19
C LEU A 453 1.45 31.41 32.46
N VAL A 454 2.37 30.45 32.36
CA VAL A 454 3.08 29.88 33.52
C VAL A 454 3.85 30.96 34.29
N ARG A 455 4.55 31.87 33.61
CA ARG A 455 5.25 32.98 34.28
C ARG A 455 4.28 33.95 34.97
N LYS A 456 3.14 34.23 34.35
CA LYS A 456 2.13 35.18 34.88
C LYS A 456 1.30 34.60 36.02
N TRP A 457 0.94 33.32 35.95
CA TRP A 457 -0.06 32.70 36.83
C TRP A 457 0.46 31.48 37.62
N GLY A 458 1.59 30.89 37.26
CA GLY A 458 2.11 29.62 37.80
C GLY A 458 2.30 29.60 39.32
N ARG A 459 2.57 30.76 39.95
CA ARG A 459 2.67 30.86 41.43
C ARG A 459 1.33 30.74 42.16
N ARG A 460 0.20 30.86 41.44
CA ARG A 460 -1.17 30.84 41.99
C ARG A 460 -1.92 29.55 41.72
N VAL A 461 -1.33 28.60 40.99
CA VAL A 461 -1.93 27.31 40.63
C VAL A 461 -1.06 26.16 41.16
N PRO A 462 -1.61 24.94 41.36
CA PRO A 462 -0.82 23.77 41.72
C PRO A 462 0.24 23.45 40.66
N GLY A 463 1.33 22.81 41.08
CA GLY A 463 2.35 22.34 40.15
C GLY A 463 1.83 21.27 39.20
N GLU A 464 2.41 21.22 38.01
CA GLU A 464 2.07 20.29 36.91
C GLU A 464 1.95 18.82 37.34
N SER A 465 2.90 18.32 38.16
CA SER A 465 2.87 16.95 38.70
C SER A 465 1.61 16.68 39.52
N VAL A 466 1.21 17.62 40.37
CA VAL A 466 0.03 17.47 41.23
C VAL A 466 -1.25 17.47 40.40
N VAL A 467 -1.31 18.30 39.36
CA VAL A 467 -2.47 18.33 38.45
C VAL A 467 -2.57 17.02 37.67
N ALA A 468 -1.45 16.53 37.12
CA ALA A 468 -1.41 15.29 36.36
C ALA A 468 -1.76 14.05 37.21
N GLU A 469 -1.24 13.96 38.45
CA GLU A 469 -1.51 12.86 39.39
C GLU A 469 -2.99 12.85 39.79
N SER A 470 -3.50 14.02 40.15
CA SER A 470 -4.90 14.21 40.51
C SER A 470 -5.84 13.81 39.37
N VAL A 471 -5.55 14.19 38.13
CA VAL A 471 -6.36 13.80 36.97
C VAL A 471 -6.23 12.31 36.67
N ALA A 472 -5.03 11.72 36.80
CA ALA A 472 -4.82 10.27 36.63
C ALA A 472 -5.70 9.45 37.59
N ASP A 473 -5.84 9.88 38.84
CA ASP A 473 -6.71 9.23 39.82
C ASP A 473 -8.20 9.35 39.47
N ALA A 474 -8.60 10.45 38.81
CA ALA A 474 -10.00 10.75 38.51
C ALA A 474 -10.54 10.10 37.24
N VAL A 475 -9.72 9.96 36.19
CA VAL A 475 -10.16 9.39 34.91
C VAL A 475 -9.49 8.04 34.61
N GLY A 476 -8.69 7.54 35.56
CA GLY A 476 -7.70 6.49 35.32
C GLY A 476 -6.60 7.04 34.40
N GLY A 477 -5.34 6.60 34.55
CA GLY A 477 -4.27 7.05 33.64
C GLY A 477 -2.87 6.94 34.16
N ASN A 478 -1.92 7.50 33.39
CA ASN A 478 -0.54 7.66 33.81
C ASN A 478 -0.28 9.14 34.08
N GLU A 479 0.13 9.46 35.31
CA GLU A 479 0.58 10.79 35.68
C GLU A 479 1.65 11.31 34.69
N ARG A 480 2.58 10.47 34.24
CA ARG A 480 3.66 10.89 33.34
C ARG A 480 3.15 11.30 31.95
N VAL A 481 2.09 10.66 31.46
CA VAL A 481 1.44 11.02 30.19
C VAL A 481 0.73 12.33 30.32
N LEU A 482 -0.12 12.43 31.34
CA LEU A 482 -0.87 13.65 31.60
C LEU A 482 0.09 14.82 31.79
N ARG A 483 1.22 14.61 32.49
CA ARG A 483 2.30 15.59 32.63
C ARG A 483 2.92 15.97 31.28
N ALA A 484 3.23 15.00 30.42
CA ALA A 484 3.80 15.30 29.10
C ALA A 484 2.80 16.03 28.19
N MET A 485 1.51 15.68 28.25
CA MET A 485 0.42 16.36 27.53
C MET A 485 0.24 17.80 28.01
N LEU A 486 0.42 18.08 29.31
CA LEU A 486 0.36 19.45 29.85
C LEU A 486 1.43 20.39 29.26
N ARG A 487 2.55 19.87 28.75
CA ARG A 487 3.68 20.67 28.26
C ARG A 487 3.70 20.92 26.75
N GLY A 488 2.72 20.42 26.00
CA GLY A 488 2.63 20.51 24.54
C GLY A 488 4.01 20.48 23.88
N ALA A 489 4.61 19.28 23.78
CA ALA A 489 6.01 19.08 23.41
C ALA A 489 6.53 20.10 22.38
N LYS A 490 7.46 20.96 22.84
CA LYS A 490 8.23 21.92 22.03
C LYS A 490 9.19 21.19 21.08
N ASP A 491 8.66 20.40 20.17
CA ASP A 491 9.36 19.96 18.97
C ASP A 491 8.69 20.63 17.77
N SER A 492 9.53 21.23 16.92
CA SER A 492 9.19 22.09 15.79
C SER A 492 8.40 21.42 14.65
N ASN A 493 7.83 20.23 14.89
CA ASN A 493 7.15 19.39 13.90
C ASN A 493 5.70 19.02 14.30
N GLY A 494 5.02 19.80 15.14
CA GLY A 494 3.56 19.70 15.30
C GLY A 494 3.04 18.29 15.64
N CYS A 495 3.68 17.60 16.58
CA CYS A 495 3.39 16.19 16.90
C CYS A 495 2.93 16.03 18.35
N GLY A 496 1.72 16.53 18.68
CA GLY A 496 1.11 16.33 19.99
C GLY A 496 0.70 14.87 20.28
N ASN A 497 0.49 14.06 19.24
CA ASN A 497 -0.01 12.68 19.38
C ASN A 497 1.07 11.63 19.69
N ARG A 498 2.37 11.97 19.68
CA ARG A 498 3.46 10.99 19.85
C ARG A 498 3.68 10.58 21.32
N LEU A 499 3.31 11.43 22.27
CA LEU A 499 3.50 11.18 23.71
C LEU A 499 2.40 10.30 24.35
N GLU A 500 1.19 10.25 23.79
CA GLU A 500 0.19 9.22 24.16
C GLU A 500 0.61 7.82 23.70
N VAL A 501 1.35 7.78 22.60
CA VAL A 501 1.86 6.57 21.94
C VAL A 501 3.08 6.03 22.72
N GLU A 502 4.02 6.89 23.14
CA GLU A 502 5.21 6.48 23.94
C GLU A 502 4.92 5.91 25.33
N ASP A 503 3.76 6.17 25.95
CA ASP A 503 3.42 5.59 27.25
C ASP A 503 2.54 4.34 27.20
N LYS A 504 1.70 4.18 26.15
CA LYS A 504 1.04 2.89 25.89
C LYS A 504 2.10 1.79 25.69
N VAL A 505 3.24 2.17 25.11
CA VAL A 505 4.52 1.44 24.96
C VAL A 505 5.18 1.14 26.31
N MET A 506 5.49 2.18 27.08
CA MET A 506 6.26 2.06 28.32
C MET A 506 5.56 1.26 29.43
N ARG A 507 4.23 1.15 29.43
CA ARG A 507 3.49 0.37 30.44
C ARG A 507 3.20 -1.07 30.06
N ILE A 508 3.02 -1.42 28.79
CA ILE A 508 2.92 -2.84 28.42
C ILE A 508 4.28 -3.52 28.69
N GLY A 509 5.39 -2.79 28.52
CA GLY A 509 6.70 -3.22 29.01
C GLY A 509 6.81 -3.29 30.54
N ARG A 510 6.22 -2.37 31.32
CA ARG A 510 6.39 -2.35 32.79
C ARG A 510 5.43 -3.23 33.58
N ALA A 511 4.20 -3.43 33.11
CA ALA A 511 3.21 -4.31 33.73
C ALA A 511 3.55 -5.80 33.51
N THR A 512 4.26 -6.12 32.42
CA THR A 512 4.71 -7.49 32.10
C THR A 512 6.10 -7.82 32.67
N TYR A 513 7.03 -6.83 32.82
CA TYR A 513 8.41 -7.07 33.28
C TYR A 513 8.77 -6.52 34.66
N GLY A 514 7.78 -6.11 35.46
CA GLY A 514 7.95 -5.50 36.78
C GLY A 514 8.63 -6.37 37.85
N LYS A 515 8.94 -7.64 37.57
CA LYS A 515 9.69 -8.53 38.49
C LYS A 515 11.11 -8.87 38.05
N VAL A 516 11.60 -8.38 36.91
CA VAL A 516 12.97 -8.68 36.42
C VAL A 516 13.90 -7.45 36.41
N LEU A 517 13.39 -6.24 36.67
CA LEU A 517 14.16 -4.99 36.59
C LEU A 517 14.57 -4.39 37.95
N SER A 518 14.80 -5.23 38.97
CA SER A 518 15.39 -4.80 40.25
C SER A 518 16.92 -4.98 40.34
N SER A 519 17.62 -5.29 39.24
CA SER A 519 19.09 -5.48 39.26
C SER A 519 19.93 -4.48 38.45
N PHE A 520 19.36 -3.41 37.89
CA PHE A 520 20.12 -2.45 37.07
C PHE A 520 20.10 -0.99 37.58
N GLN A 521 19.93 -0.80 38.89
CA GLN A 521 19.99 0.52 39.56
C GLN A 521 21.29 0.77 40.35
N GLN A 522 22.40 0.11 40.00
CA GLN A 522 23.69 0.29 40.69
C GLN A 522 24.84 0.89 39.86
N THR A 523 24.58 1.33 38.62
CA THR A 523 25.67 1.78 37.72
C THR A 523 25.62 3.24 37.32
N GLU A 524 24.71 4.03 37.86
CA GLU A 524 24.59 5.48 37.55
C GLU A 524 25.22 6.39 38.61
N THR A 525 25.52 5.85 39.80
CA THR A 525 26.10 6.60 40.94
C THR A 525 27.63 6.71 40.89
N PHE A 526 28.30 6.05 39.94
CA PHE A 526 29.76 6.08 39.79
C PHE A 526 30.24 7.20 38.85
N ILE A 527 29.44 7.59 37.84
CA ILE A 527 29.87 8.54 36.81
C ILE A 527 29.72 10.01 37.27
N LYS A 528 28.73 10.31 38.13
CA LYS A 528 28.52 11.66 38.67
C LYS A 528 29.62 12.12 39.64
N ARG A 529 30.42 11.20 40.19
CA ARG A 529 31.48 11.52 41.17
C ARG A 529 32.79 11.99 40.55
N THR A 530 32.94 11.92 39.22
CA THR A 530 34.22 12.20 38.55
C THR A 530 34.24 13.53 37.77
N MET A 531 33.15 14.31 37.81
CA MET A 531 33.04 15.55 37.03
C MET A 531 32.99 16.84 37.88
N GLU A 532 33.14 16.76 39.21
CA GLU A 532 33.09 17.93 40.11
C GLU A 532 34.45 18.39 40.66
N GLU A 533 35.58 17.81 40.23
CA GLU A 533 36.92 18.27 40.62
C GLU A 533 37.73 18.76 39.41
N ALA A 534 37.43 19.95 38.87
CA ALA A 534 38.41 20.76 38.14
C ALA A 534 37.86 22.16 37.76
N HIS A 535 37.77 23.09 38.71
CA HIS A 535 37.85 24.51 38.39
C HIS A 535 38.59 25.29 39.48
N GLY A 536 39.80 25.76 39.15
CA GLY A 536 40.59 26.73 39.89
C GLY A 536 41.54 27.49 38.96
N THR A 537 41.04 28.63 38.43
CA THR A 537 41.65 29.93 38.01
C THR A 537 43.17 30.12 37.78
N PRO A 538 43.63 31.25 37.19
CA PRO A 538 43.13 32.04 36.04
C PRO A 538 44.24 32.34 34.98
N ALA A 539 43.85 32.99 33.88
CA ALA A 539 44.64 33.29 32.67
C ALA A 539 45.73 34.38 32.81
N ALA A 540 46.81 34.29 32.01
CA ALA A 540 47.45 35.43 31.34
C ALA A 540 48.45 35.03 30.22
N SER A 541 48.22 35.59 29.03
CA SER A 541 49.15 36.12 28.01
C SER A 541 50.31 35.27 27.41
N LEU A 542 50.33 35.12 26.06
CA LEU A 542 51.37 35.63 25.12
C LEU A 542 51.41 34.86 23.76
N PHE A 543 51.23 35.64 22.69
CA PHE A 543 51.66 35.51 21.26
C PHE A 543 51.21 34.37 20.30
N PRO A 544 51.05 34.69 18.99
CA PRO A 544 50.55 33.81 17.94
C PRO A 544 51.69 33.24 17.06
N LEU A 545 51.69 31.92 16.78
CA LEU A 545 52.44 31.33 15.65
C LEU A 545 52.08 29.84 15.36
N LEU A 546 50.91 29.35 15.79
CA LEU A 546 50.53 27.92 15.69
C LEU A 546 49.32 27.64 14.77
N GLY A 547 48.94 28.59 13.90
CA GLY A 547 47.83 28.42 12.97
C GLY A 547 48.10 27.31 11.94
N LEU A 548 49.23 27.36 11.24
CA LEU A 548 49.53 26.46 10.13
C LEU A 548 49.74 24.99 10.55
N SER A 549 50.35 24.73 11.72
CA SER A 549 50.58 23.35 12.20
C SER A 549 49.26 22.61 12.46
N LYS A 550 48.23 23.29 12.99
CA LYS A 550 46.91 22.67 13.21
C LYS A 550 46.23 22.30 11.90
N TYR A 551 46.29 23.16 10.89
CA TYR A 551 45.73 22.84 9.57
C TYR A 551 46.51 21.74 8.84
N ILE A 552 47.84 21.69 8.97
CA ILE A 552 48.67 20.61 8.41
C ILE A 552 48.37 19.28 9.11
N THR A 553 48.24 19.26 10.44
CA THR A 553 47.89 18.05 11.18
C THR A 553 46.47 17.57 10.85
N ILE A 554 45.49 18.49 10.75
CA ILE A 554 44.13 18.16 10.29
C ILE A 554 44.16 17.62 8.86
N PHE A 555 44.94 18.22 7.97
CA PHE A 555 45.10 17.76 6.58
C PHE A 555 45.74 16.37 6.50
N LEU A 556 46.77 16.09 7.30
CA LEU A 556 47.42 14.78 7.35
C LEU A 556 46.52 13.72 7.97
N ILE A 557 45.74 14.05 9.01
CA ILE A 557 44.72 13.15 9.58
C ILE A 557 43.66 12.86 8.52
N PHE A 558 43.16 13.88 7.84
CA PHE A 558 42.17 13.72 6.76
C PHE A 558 42.71 12.89 5.60
N LEU A 559 43.96 13.13 5.17
CA LEU A 559 44.62 12.35 4.12
C LEU A 559 44.85 10.89 4.55
N SER A 560 45.26 10.66 5.80
CA SER A 560 45.41 9.30 6.35
C SER A 560 44.06 8.58 6.41
N TRP A 561 42.99 9.28 6.79
CA TRP A 561 41.63 8.74 6.80
C TRP A 561 41.15 8.42 5.38
N ILE A 562 41.40 9.29 4.39
CA ILE A 562 41.14 8.99 2.97
C ILE A 562 41.89 7.74 2.53
N LEU A 563 43.18 7.61 2.87
CA LEU A 563 44.00 6.47 2.45
C LEU A 563 43.53 5.16 3.12
N VAL A 564 43.20 5.20 4.41
CA VAL A 564 42.64 4.05 5.15
C VAL A 564 41.27 3.67 4.60
N HIS A 565 40.39 4.63 4.35
CA HIS A 565 39.08 4.39 3.74
C HIS A 565 39.22 3.80 2.33
N ARG A 566 40.13 4.34 1.49
CA ARG A 566 40.43 3.75 0.17
C ARG A 566 41.00 2.36 0.27
N TRP A 567 41.79 2.06 1.30
CA TRP A 567 42.32 0.71 1.53
C TRP A 567 41.23 -0.27 1.98
N SER A 568 40.32 0.13 2.87
CA SER A 568 39.18 -0.70 3.29
C SER A 568 38.20 -1.00 2.16
N LEU A 569 38.07 -0.08 1.20
CA LEU A 569 37.19 -0.22 0.03
C LEU A 569 37.76 -1.08 -1.10
N ARG A 570 39.06 -1.47 -1.07
CA ARG A 570 39.67 -2.28 -2.14
C ARG A 570 39.00 -3.64 -2.36
N LYS A 571 38.25 -4.13 -1.37
CA LYS A 571 37.56 -5.43 -1.40
C LYS A 571 36.03 -5.32 -1.55
N GLN A 572 35.45 -4.11 -1.58
CA GLN A 572 34.01 -3.94 -1.76
C GLN A 572 33.58 -4.12 -3.22
N LYS A 573 32.40 -4.70 -3.42
CA LYS A 573 31.77 -4.87 -4.73
C LYS A 573 30.97 -3.61 -5.07
N GLY A 574 31.36 -2.89 -6.13
CA GLY A 574 30.64 -1.68 -6.57
C GLY A 574 31.54 -0.57 -7.11
N PRO A 575 30.97 0.58 -7.48
CA PRO A 575 31.71 1.74 -7.97
C PRO A 575 32.56 2.41 -6.89
N ARG A 576 33.56 3.18 -7.32
CA ARG A 576 34.53 3.81 -6.41
C ARG A 576 33.85 4.90 -5.59
N SER A 577 33.68 4.64 -4.31
CA SER A 577 33.21 5.62 -3.34
C SER A 577 34.36 6.47 -2.78
N TRP A 578 34.08 7.75 -2.59
CA TRP A 578 34.93 8.72 -1.92
C TRP A 578 34.32 9.06 -0.56
N PRO A 579 35.14 9.40 0.44
CA PRO A 579 34.58 9.80 1.72
C PRO A 579 33.68 11.04 1.58
N ILE A 580 32.56 11.07 2.30
CA ILE A 580 31.52 12.12 2.30
C ILE A 580 30.70 12.19 1.00
N ILE A 581 31.33 12.19 -0.17
CA ILE A 581 30.66 12.35 -1.47
C ILE A 581 30.24 11.02 -2.12
N GLY A 582 30.57 9.88 -1.52
CA GLY A 582 30.19 8.56 -2.02
C GLY A 582 30.69 8.30 -3.45
N ALA A 583 29.91 7.59 -4.24
CA ALA A 583 30.21 7.28 -5.64
C ALA A 583 29.85 8.40 -6.63
N THR A 584 29.44 9.59 -6.14
CA THR A 584 28.95 10.71 -6.97
C THR A 584 29.89 11.05 -8.13
N VAL A 585 31.21 11.08 -7.91
CA VAL A 585 32.18 11.43 -8.97
C VAL A 585 32.19 10.42 -10.11
N GLU A 586 32.17 9.12 -9.79
CA GLU A 586 32.15 8.08 -10.81
C GLU A 586 30.80 8.07 -11.55
N GLN A 587 29.72 8.25 -10.82
CA GLN A 587 28.36 8.29 -11.39
C GLN A 587 28.17 9.50 -12.31
N LEU A 588 28.63 10.69 -11.92
CA LEU A 588 28.60 11.89 -12.77
C LEU A 588 29.45 11.73 -14.04
N ARG A 589 30.65 11.14 -13.93
CA ARG A 589 31.52 10.89 -15.09
C ARG A 589 30.87 9.95 -16.11
N ASN A 590 30.09 8.97 -15.63
CA ASN A 590 29.41 8.00 -16.47
C ASN A 590 27.93 8.33 -16.70
N TYR A 591 27.43 9.50 -16.31
CA TYR A 591 26.01 9.83 -16.39
C TYR A 591 25.46 9.66 -17.79
N HIS A 592 26.13 10.23 -18.81
CA HIS A 592 25.75 10.11 -20.22
C HIS A 592 25.61 8.66 -20.71
N ARG A 593 26.30 7.72 -20.07
CA ARG A 593 26.29 6.28 -20.37
C ARG A 593 25.83 5.41 -19.18
N MET A 594 24.96 5.94 -18.31
CA MET A 594 24.60 5.31 -17.03
C MET A 594 24.05 3.89 -17.20
N HIS A 595 23.20 3.66 -18.21
CA HIS A 595 22.58 2.35 -18.42
C HIS A 595 23.61 1.29 -18.83
N ASP A 596 24.53 1.61 -19.74
CA ASP A 596 25.64 0.71 -20.10
C ASP A 596 26.63 0.51 -18.96
N TRP A 597 26.92 1.57 -18.20
CA TRP A 597 27.77 1.49 -17.01
C TRP A 597 27.20 0.54 -15.96
N LEU A 598 25.89 0.53 -15.74
CA LEU A 598 25.24 -0.46 -14.87
C LEU A 598 25.29 -1.88 -15.44
N VAL A 599 25.19 -2.06 -16.76
CA VAL A 599 25.36 -3.38 -17.41
C VAL A 599 26.75 -3.97 -17.10
N GLU A 600 27.81 -3.14 -17.13
CA GLU A 600 29.18 -3.58 -16.83
C GLU A 600 29.33 -4.11 -15.39
N TYR A 601 28.64 -3.51 -14.42
CA TYR A 601 28.64 -3.99 -13.04
C TYR A 601 27.69 -5.17 -12.85
N LEU A 602 26.48 -5.10 -13.40
CA LEU A 602 25.43 -6.10 -13.19
C LEU A 602 25.75 -7.44 -13.87
N SER A 603 26.53 -7.41 -14.94
CA SER A 603 27.06 -8.63 -15.59
C SER A 603 28.06 -9.39 -14.71
N LYS A 604 28.77 -8.70 -13.81
CA LYS A 604 29.74 -9.30 -12.86
C LYS A 604 29.09 -9.63 -11.52
N HIS A 605 28.11 -8.83 -11.11
CA HIS A 605 27.44 -8.92 -9.82
C HIS A 605 25.94 -8.74 -10.00
N ARG A 606 25.13 -9.68 -9.53
CA ARG A 606 23.66 -9.62 -9.73
C ARG A 606 22.98 -8.42 -9.02
N THR A 607 23.65 -7.88 -8.01
CA THR A 607 23.25 -6.73 -7.20
C THR A 607 24.46 -5.85 -6.91
N VAL A 608 24.27 -4.52 -6.95
CA VAL A 608 25.33 -3.53 -6.76
C VAL A 608 24.79 -2.40 -5.88
N THR A 609 25.47 -2.11 -4.77
CA THR A 609 25.15 -0.98 -3.90
C THR A 609 26.07 0.20 -4.19
N VAL A 610 25.48 1.38 -4.26
CA VAL A 610 26.11 2.65 -4.59
C VAL A 610 25.78 3.66 -3.51
N ASP A 611 26.76 3.92 -2.64
CA ASP A 611 26.63 4.90 -1.57
C ASP A 611 26.71 6.31 -2.15
N MET A 612 25.72 7.15 -1.84
CA MET A 612 25.63 8.55 -2.27
C MET A 612 25.59 9.47 -1.05
N PRO A 613 25.79 10.79 -1.22
CA PRO A 613 25.61 11.73 -0.13
C PRO A 613 24.18 11.62 0.41
N PHE A 614 24.05 11.31 1.71
CA PHE A 614 22.77 11.25 2.44
C PHE A 614 21.79 10.13 2.03
N THR A 615 22.12 9.26 1.08
CA THR A 615 21.27 8.13 0.66
C THR A 615 22.09 6.99 0.05
N SER A 616 21.50 5.82 -0.12
CA SER A 616 22.12 4.68 -0.80
C SER A 616 21.23 4.15 -1.91
N TYR A 617 21.81 3.83 -3.06
CA TYR A 617 21.12 3.23 -4.20
C TYR A 617 21.58 1.79 -4.36
N THR A 618 20.67 0.82 -4.28
CA THR A 618 20.95 -0.58 -4.58
C THR A 618 20.33 -0.96 -5.91
N TYR A 619 21.16 -1.28 -6.90
CA TYR A 619 20.72 -1.71 -8.23
C TYR A 619 20.64 -3.23 -8.30
N ILE A 620 19.52 -3.76 -8.80
CA ILE A 620 19.27 -5.21 -8.91
C ILE A 620 18.92 -5.62 -10.34
N ALA A 621 19.39 -6.80 -10.75
CA ALA A 621 19.03 -7.42 -12.03
C ALA A 621 18.69 -8.92 -11.94
N ASP A 622 18.66 -9.49 -10.73
CA ASP A 622 18.18 -10.86 -10.49
C ASP A 622 16.64 -10.89 -10.42
N PRO A 623 15.95 -11.70 -11.25
CA PRO A 623 14.49 -11.84 -11.18
C PRO A 623 13.94 -12.18 -9.80
N VAL A 624 14.68 -12.94 -8.97
CA VAL A 624 14.24 -13.33 -7.62
C VAL A 624 14.19 -12.10 -6.69
N ASN A 625 15.21 -11.24 -6.73
CA ASN A 625 15.21 -9.99 -5.97
C ASN A 625 14.10 -9.04 -6.46
N VAL A 626 13.84 -9.03 -7.78
CA VAL A 626 12.77 -8.20 -8.35
C VAL A 626 11.40 -8.69 -7.92
N GLU A 627 11.16 -10.01 -7.87
CA GLU A 627 9.92 -10.57 -7.33
C GLU A 627 9.74 -10.23 -5.86
N HIS A 628 10.82 -10.29 -5.07
CA HIS A 628 10.78 -9.87 -3.67
C HIS A 628 10.32 -8.42 -3.51
N VAL A 629 10.93 -7.52 -4.26
CA VAL A 629 10.62 -6.08 -4.23
C VAL A 629 9.22 -5.75 -4.76
N LEU A 630 8.79 -6.39 -5.85
CA LEU A 630 7.55 -6.04 -6.54
C LEU A 630 6.32 -6.85 -6.09
N LYS A 631 6.50 -7.93 -5.32
CA LYS A 631 5.40 -8.83 -4.93
C LYS A 631 5.53 -9.30 -3.48
N THR A 632 6.61 -10.00 -3.12
CA THR A 632 6.68 -10.70 -1.82
C THR A 632 6.72 -9.75 -0.63
N ASN A 633 7.49 -8.66 -0.70
CA ASN A 633 7.59 -7.62 0.33
C ASN A 633 7.19 -6.24 -0.21
N PHE A 634 6.14 -6.21 -1.05
CA PHE A 634 5.72 -5.03 -1.81
C PHE A 634 5.50 -3.76 -0.96
N THR A 635 4.98 -3.91 0.26
CA THR A 635 4.70 -2.78 1.16
C THR A 635 5.96 -2.08 1.66
N ASN A 636 7.08 -2.79 1.76
CA ASN A 636 8.37 -2.22 2.15
C ASN A 636 9.04 -1.39 1.04
N TYR A 637 8.58 -1.55 -0.20
CA TYR A 637 9.18 -0.94 -1.39
C TYR A 637 8.21 0.00 -2.15
N PRO A 638 7.69 1.07 -1.51
CA PRO A 638 6.88 2.09 -2.19
C PRO A 638 7.74 2.90 -3.18
N LYS A 639 7.15 3.88 -3.87
CA LYS A 639 7.96 4.89 -4.58
C LYS A 639 8.75 5.73 -3.57
N GLY A 640 8.11 6.11 -2.47
CA GLY A 640 8.76 6.73 -1.31
C GLY A 640 9.06 8.22 -1.48
N ASP A 641 9.34 8.89 -0.36
CA ASP A 641 9.42 10.35 -0.28
C ASP A 641 10.54 10.96 -1.14
N VAL A 642 11.66 10.26 -1.29
CA VAL A 642 12.79 10.75 -2.10
C VAL A 642 12.39 10.84 -3.57
N TYR A 643 11.86 9.76 -4.13
CA TYR A 643 11.37 9.73 -5.51
C TYR A 643 10.26 10.78 -5.71
N ARG A 644 9.31 10.82 -4.77
CA ARG A 644 8.21 11.78 -4.77
C ARG A 644 8.73 13.21 -4.78
N SER A 645 9.73 13.55 -3.96
CA SER A 645 10.30 14.90 -3.91
C SER A 645 10.93 15.35 -5.23
N TYR A 646 11.52 14.42 -6.00
CA TYR A 646 12.15 14.73 -7.29
C TYR A 646 11.12 14.87 -8.40
N MET A 647 10.15 13.95 -8.45
CA MET A 647 9.18 13.85 -9.54
C MET A 647 7.90 14.66 -9.32
N HIS A 648 7.59 15.11 -8.10
CA HIS A 648 6.32 15.80 -7.79
C HIS A 648 6.05 17.02 -8.67
N VAL A 649 7.07 17.77 -9.10
CA VAL A 649 6.87 18.92 -10.00
C VAL A 649 6.29 18.50 -11.35
N LEU A 650 6.65 17.32 -11.85
CA LEU A 650 6.18 16.79 -13.12
C LEU A 650 4.94 15.93 -12.92
N LEU A 651 4.99 14.91 -12.05
CA LEU A 651 3.95 13.89 -11.90
C LEU A 651 2.87 14.23 -10.88
N GLY A 652 3.09 15.24 -10.03
CA GLY A 652 2.19 15.62 -8.95
C GLY A 652 1.78 14.43 -8.07
N ASP A 653 0.49 14.32 -7.81
CA ASP A 653 -0.15 13.24 -7.05
C ASP A 653 -0.69 12.11 -7.94
N GLY A 654 -0.23 12.03 -9.19
CA GLY A 654 -0.69 11.02 -10.13
C GLY A 654 -0.16 9.61 -9.90
N ILE A 655 -0.70 8.66 -10.67
CA ILE A 655 -0.58 7.20 -10.43
C ILE A 655 0.85 6.66 -10.40
N PHE A 656 1.80 7.35 -11.04
CA PHE A 656 3.21 6.96 -11.03
C PHE A 656 4.01 7.46 -9.83
N ASN A 657 3.47 8.44 -9.09
CA ASN A 657 4.11 9.09 -7.95
C ASN A 657 3.34 8.87 -6.63
N ALA A 658 2.08 8.45 -6.71
CA ALA A 658 1.26 8.09 -5.57
C ALA A 658 1.64 6.72 -4.98
N ASP A 659 1.44 6.58 -3.67
CA ASP A 659 1.56 5.33 -2.91
C ASP A 659 0.29 5.12 -2.07
N GLY A 660 0.17 3.96 -1.41
CA GLY A 660 -0.94 3.67 -0.49
C GLY A 660 -2.33 3.71 -1.13
N GLU A 661 -3.31 4.23 -0.38
CA GLU A 661 -4.73 4.31 -0.79
C GLU A 661 -4.95 5.20 -2.02
N LEU A 662 -4.25 6.34 -2.10
CA LEU A 662 -4.37 7.25 -3.24
C LEU A 662 -4.06 6.54 -4.57
N TRP A 663 -2.96 5.76 -4.57
CA TRP A 663 -2.60 4.94 -5.73
C TRP A 663 -3.64 3.83 -5.99
N ARG A 664 -4.14 3.16 -4.94
CA ARG A 664 -5.17 2.11 -5.10
C ARG A 664 -6.45 2.66 -5.72
N LYS A 665 -6.93 3.83 -5.28
CA LYS A 665 -8.12 4.51 -5.82
C LYS A 665 -7.91 4.85 -7.30
N GLN A 666 -6.84 5.58 -7.64
CA GLN A 666 -6.52 5.93 -9.03
C GLN A 666 -6.37 4.69 -9.93
N ARG A 667 -5.67 3.66 -9.45
CA ARG A 667 -5.44 2.42 -10.18
C ARG A 667 -6.73 1.64 -10.42
N LYS A 668 -7.59 1.53 -9.41
CA LYS A 668 -8.89 0.86 -9.52
C LYS A 668 -9.76 1.55 -10.58
N THR A 669 -9.92 2.87 -10.48
CA THR A 669 -10.68 3.67 -11.47
C THR A 669 -10.14 3.49 -12.89
N ALA A 670 -8.83 3.64 -13.07
CA ALA A 670 -8.19 3.46 -14.37
C ALA A 670 -8.35 2.04 -14.91
N SER A 671 -8.18 1.02 -14.06
CA SER A 671 -8.24 -0.40 -14.48
C SER A 671 -9.60 -0.79 -15.06
N PHE A 672 -10.70 -0.26 -14.51
CA PHE A 672 -12.03 -0.49 -15.06
C PHE A 672 -12.16 0.01 -16.49
N GLU A 673 -11.54 1.14 -16.82
CA GLU A 673 -11.64 1.70 -18.17
C GLU A 673 -10.71 1.01 -19.17
N PHE A 674 -9.51 0.61 -18.76
CA PHE A 674 -8.65 -0.21 -19.63
C PHE A 674 -9.21 -1.63 -19.87
N ALA A 675 -10.07 -2.14 -18.99
CA ALA A 675 -10.77 -3.41 -19.19
C ALA A 675 -12.00 -3.30 -20.13
N SER A 676 -12.44 -2.08 -20.45
CA SER A 676 -13.63 -1.82 -21.27
C SER A 676 -13.42 -2.24 -22.73
N LYS A 677 -14.33 -3.07 -23.26
CA LYS A 677 -14.38 -3.40 -24.69
C LYS A 677 -14.56 -2.14 -25.55
N ASN A 678 -15.35 -1.17 -25.09
CA ASN A 678 -15.62 0.06 -25.82
C ASN A 678 -14.34 0.90 -26.00
N LEU A 679 -13.54 1.06 -24.93
CA LEU A 679 -12.27 1.79 -25.03
C LEU A 679 -11.31 1.08 -25.98
N ARG A 680 -11.24 -0.25 -25.91
CA ARG A 680 -10.37 -1.07 -26.77
C ARG A 680 -10.72 -0.96 -28.25
N ASP A 681 -12.00 -1.09 -28.59
CA ASP A 681 -12.47 -1.03 -29.97
C ASP A 681 -12.32 0.41 -30.51
N PHE A 682 -12.59 1.42 -29.69
CA PHE A 682 -12.32 2.83 -30.03
C PHE A 682 -10.83 3.11 -30.23
N SER A 683 -9.97 2.58 -29.36
CA SER A 683 -8.50 2.71 -29.48
C SER A 683 -8.00 2.10 -30.78
N ALA A 684 -8.50 0.93 -31.18
CA ALA A 684 -8.11 0.30 -32.44
C ALA A 684 -8.43 1.19 -33.65
N ILE A 685 -9.61 1.84 -33.66
CA ILE A 685 -10.00 2.78 -34.72
C ILE A 685 -9.05 3.98 -34.76
N VAL A 686 -8.82 4.61 -33.61
CA VAL A 686 -7.98 5.80 -33.50
C VAL A 686 -6.53 5.50 -33.88
N PHE A 687 -5.96 4.40 -33.38
CA PHE A 687 -4.59 4.01 -33.71
C PHE A 687 -4.42 3.70 -35.20
N ARG A 688 -5.42 3.09 -35.83
CA ARG A 688 -5.43 2.88 -37.28
C ARG A 688 -5.46 4.19 -38.05
N GLU A 689 -6.33 5.13 -37.66
CA GLU A 689 -6.44 6.45 -38.28
C GLU A 689 -5.11 7.21 -38.23
N TYR A 690 -4.47 7.30 -37.06
CA TYR A 690 -3.20 8.01 -36.94
C TYR A 690 -2.03 7.28 -37.62
N SER A 691 -2.08 5.94 -37.71
CA SER A 691 -1.10 5.18 -38.50
C SER A 691 -1.25 5.46 -40.01
N LEU A 692 -2.47 5.67 -40.50
CA LEU A 692 -2.74 6.10 -41.87
C LEU A 692 -2.30 7.54 -42.13
N LYS A 693 -2.56 8.47 -41.18
CA LYS A 693 -2.04 9.85 -41.24
C LYS A 693 -0.51 9.87 -41.32
N LEU A 694 0.16 9.07 -40.48
CA LEU A 694 1.62 8.91 -40.53
C LEU A 694 2.08 8.33 -41.88
N SER A 695 1.39 7.29 -42.38
CA SER A 695 1.69 6.70 -43.69
C SER A 695 1.60 7.75 -44.81
N SER A 696 0.59 8.62 -44.81
CA SER A 696 0.47 9.70 -45.80
C SER A 696 1.70 10.63 -45.80
N ILE A 697 2.15 11.06 -44.61
CA ILE A 697 3.35 11.91 -44.45
C ILE A 697 4.60 11.18 -44.98
N LEU A 698 4.75 9.88 -44.68
CA LEU A 698 5.89 9.09 -45.13
C LEU A 698 5.86 8.84 -46.65
N SER A 699 4.68 8.68 -47.24
CA SER A 699 4.48 8.56 -48.68
C SER A 699 4.94 9.82 -49.41
N GLN A 700 4.56 11.00 -48.91
CA GLN A 700 5.01 12.29 -49.45
C GLN A 700 6.52 12.49 -49.28
N ALA A 701 7.08 12.15 -48.11
CA ALA A 701 8.51 12.24 -47.86
C ALA A 701 9.32 11.29 -48.77
N SER A 702 8.80 10.07 -49.02
CA SER A 702 9.41 9.10 -49.94
C SER A 702 9.46 9.67 -51.37
N LYS A 703 8.37 10.26 -51.86
CA LYS A 703 8.32 10.87 -53.20
C LYS A 703 9.27 12.06 -53.34
N ALA A 704 9.35 12.88 -52.29
CA ALA A 704 10.26 14.04 -52.25
C ALA A 704 11.72 13.68 -51.96
N GLY A 705 12.06 12.41 -51.67
CA GLY A 705 13.39 12.00 -51.23
C GLY A 705 13.85 12.68 -49.93
N LYS A 706 12.90 13.15 -49.10
CA LYS A 706 13.16 13.95 -47.90
C LYS A 706 13.58 13.06 -46.74
N VAL A 707 14.59 13.51 -45.99
CA VAL A 707 14.96 12.88 -44.71
C VAL A 707 13.92 13.22 -43.65
N VAL A 708 13.45 12.22 -42.91
CA VAL A 708 12.48 12.38 -41.82
C VAL A 708 13.07 11.90 -40.51
N ASP A 709 12.66 12.52 -39.40
CA ASP A 709 12.94 12.02 -38.06
C ASP A 709 11.78 11.16 -37.58
N MET A 710 11.97 9.84 -37.59
CA MET A 710 10.92 8.90 -37.18
C MET A 710 10.57 9.02 -35.69
N GLN A 711 11.53 9.39 -34.83
CA GLN A 711 11.23 9.55 -33.40
C GLN A 711 10.25 10.70 -33.18
N GLU A 712 10.46 11.83 -33.86
CA GLU A 712 9.57 12.98 -33.79
C GLU A 712 8.16 12.63 -34.32
N LEU A 713 8.08 11.93 -35.46
CA LEU A 713 6.80 11.50 -36.03
C LEU A 713 6.05 10.52 -35.10
N PHE A 714 6.74 9.57 -34.47
CA PHE A 714 6.13 8.66 -33.50
C PHE A 714 5.68 9.40 -32.23
N MET A 715 6.46 10.37 -31.74
CA MET A 715 6.07 11.21 -30.59
C MET A 715 4.80 12.01 -30.87
N ARG A 716 4.65 12.56 -32.08
CA ARG A 716 3.42 13.26 -32.53
C ARG A 716 2.24 12.31 -32.67
N MET A 717 2.43 11.19 -33.37
CA MET A 717 1.39 10.19 -33.59
C MET A 717 0.82 9.66 -32.26
N THR A 718 1.70 9.33 -31.31
CA THR A 718 1.30 8.78 -30.01
C THR A 718 0.67 9.83 -29.10
N LEU A 719 1.14 11.09 -29.12
CA LEU A 719 0.51 12.22 -28.42
C LEU A 719 -0.92 12.45 -28.92
N ASP A 720 -1.09 12.58 -30.23
CA ASP A 720 -2.42 12.80 -30.81
C ASP A 720 -3.35 11.61 -30.55
N SER A 721 -2.83 10.38 -30.62
CA SER A 721 -3.59 9.16 -30.31
C SER A 721 -4.05 9.11 -28.85
N ILE A 722 -3.15 9.35 -27.88
CA ILE A 722 -3.52 9.25 -26.46
C ILE A 722 -4.46 10.39 -26.04
N CYS A 723 -4.28 11.60 -26.60
CA CYS A 723 -5.20 12.70 -26.34
C CYS A 723 -6.61 12.41 -26.88
N LYS A 724 -6.70 11.79 -28.07
CA LYS A 724 -7.99 11.42 -28.67
C LYS A 724 -8.66 10.25 -27.94
N VAL A 725 -7.91 9.21 -27.58
CA VAL A 725 -8.44 8.03 -26.88
C VAL A 725 -8.76 8.32 -25.42
N GLY A 726 -7.84 8.96 -24.70
CA GLY A 726 -7.95 9.18 -23.26
C GLY A 726 -8.83 10.36 -22.89
N PHE A 727 -8.89 11.41 -23.72
CA PHE A 727 -9.53 12.68 -23.37
C PHE A 727 -10.50 13.20 -24.42
N GLY A 728 -10.70 12.47 -25.53
CA GLY A 728 -11.59 12.90 -26.62
C GLY A 728 -11.06 14.06 -27.48
N VAL A 729 -9.92 14.67 -27.12
CA VAL A 729 -9.42 15.90 -27.76
C VAL A 729 -8.43 15.59 -28.89
N GLU A 730 -8.62 16.24 -30.04
CA GLU A 730 -7.65 16.23 -31.14
C GLU A 730 -6.73 17.44 -31.04
N ILE A 731 -5.42 17.20 -31.00
CA ILE A 731 -4.40 18.26 -30.89
C ILE A 731 -3.90 18.68 -32.28
N GLY A 732 -3.78 17.73 -33.21
CA GLY A 732 -3.37 17.98 -34.60
C GLY A 732 -1.87 18.21 -34.77
N THR A 733 -1.03 17.63 -33.90
CA THR A 733 0.43 17.75 -34.03
C THR A 733 0.98 16.92 -35.18
N LEU A 734 0.29 15.84 -35.57
CA LEU A 734 0.59 15.03 -36.74
C LEU A 734 -0.23 15.48 -37.95
N SER A 735 0.09 16.67 -38.48
CA SER A 735 -0.45 17.20 -39.73
C SER A 735 0.64 17.32 -40.82
N PRO A 736 0.27 17.47 -42.11
CA PRO A 736 1.26 17.59 -43.19
C PRO A 736 2.28 18.72 -42.98
N ASP A 737 1.85 19.83 -42.36
CA ASP A 737 2.70 21.00 -42.10
C ASP A 737 3.61 20.84 -40.87
N LEU A 738 3.40 19.79 -40.06
CA LEU A 738 4.16 19.48 -38.83
C LEU A 738 4.40 20.72 -37.94
N PRO A 739 3.34 21.30 -37.34
CA PRO A 739 3.43 22.55 -36.59
C PRO A 739 4.41 22.45 -35.41
N GLU A 740 4.93 23.60 -34.98
CA GLU A 740 5.83 23.65 -33.82
C GLU A 740 5.11 23.15 -32.56
N ASN A 741 5.76 22.23 -31.84
CA ASN A 741 5.20 21.60 -30.64
C ASN A 741 5.96 22.08 -29.40
N SER A 742 5.58 23.26 -28.89
CA SER A 742 6.19 23.85 -27.69
C SER A 742 6.00 22.98 -26.44
N PHE A 743 4.87 22.27 -26.35
CA PHE A 743 4.62 21.30 -25.29
C PHE A 743 5.67 20.20 -25.27
N ALA A 744 5.96 19.58 -26.41
CA ALA A 744 6.95 18.49 -26.50
C ALA A 744 8.35 18.94 -26.03
N GLN A 745 8.79 20.13 -26.45
CA GLN A 745 10.10 20.67 -26.05
C GLN A 745 10.17 20.94 -24.54
N ALA A 746 9.15 21.60 -23.98
CA ALA A 746 9.07 21.89 -22.55
C ALA A 746 8.97 20.61 -21.71
N PHE A 747 8.24 19.63 -22.21
CA PHE A 747 8.05 18.34 -21.58
C PHE A 747 9.37 17.53 -21.52
N ASP A 748 10.13 17.48 -22.61
CA ASP A 748 11.44 16.83 -22.67
C ASP A 748 12.45 17.51 -21.73
N ALA A 749 12.50 18.85 -21.73
CA ALA A 749 13.34 19.62 -20.82
C ALA A 749 13.00 19.28 -19.35
N THR A 750 11.71 19.25 -19.02
CA THR A 750 11.23 18.89 -17.68
C THR A 750 11.71 17.49 -17.28
N ASN A 751 11.57 16.48 -18.15
CA ASN A 751 12.01 15.11 -17.88
C ASN A 751 13.51 14.99 -17.65
N ILE A 752 14.32 15.67 -18.47
CA ILE A 752 15.78 15.66 -18.32
C ILE A 752 16.18 16.24 -16.97
N ILE A 753 15.59 17.38 -16.58
CA ILE A 753 15.97 18.07 -15.34
C ILE A 753 15.52 17.28 -14.10
N VAL A 754 14.30 16.72 -14.08
CA VAL A 754 13.86 15.90 -12.92
C VAL A 754 14.67 14.60 -12.79
N THR A 755 15.12 14.03 -13.92
CA THR A 755 16.03 12.87 -13.91
C THR A 755 17.41 13.24 -13.35
N LEU A 756 17.91 14.44 -13.68
CA LEU A 756 19.19 14.94 -13.16
C LEU A 756 19.19 15.09 -11.62
N ARG A 757 18.03 15.33 -10.99
CA ARG A 757 17.93 15.46 -9.51
C ARG A 757 18.35 14.20 -8.76
N PHE A 758 18.30 13.02 -9.39
CA PHE A 758 18.76 11.77 -8.77
C PHE A 758 20.28 11.71 -8.57
N ILE A 759 21.04 12.55 -9.26
CA ILE A 759 22.51 12.55 -9.21
C ILE A 759 23.10 13.92 -8.83
N ASP A 760 22.32 15.00 -8.85
CA ASP A 760 22.76 16.35 -8.53
C ASP A 760 22.49 16.69 -7.06
N PRO A 761 23.44 16.54 -6.12
CA PRO A 761 23.20 16.84 -4.70
C PRO A 761 22.88 18.33 -4.42
N LEU A 762 23.13 19.23 -5.38
CA LEU A 762 22.94 20.67 -5.23
C LEU A 762 21.60 21.17 -5.80
N TRP A 763 20.72 20.28 -6.28
CA TRP A 763 19.46 20.68 -6.92
C TRP A 763 18.57 21.54 -6.02
N ARG A 764 18.52 21.25 -4.71
CA ARG A 764 17.76 22.05 -3.73
C ARG A 764 18.29 23.48 -3.62
N LEU A 765 19.61 23.65 -3.68
CA LEU A 765 20.25 24.96 -3.65
C LEU A 765 19.99 25.73 -4.95
N LYS A 766 20.10 25.08 -6.11
CA LYS A 766 19.78 25.69 -7.42
C LYS A 766 18.32 26.15 -7.49
N ARG A 767 17.40 25.36 -6.91
CA ARG A 767 15.98 25.69 -6.79
C ARG A 767 15.76 26.89 -5.87
N PHE A 768 16.40 26.91 -4.71
CA PHE A 768 16.31 28.04 -3.77
C PHE A 768 16.83 29.36 -4.36
N LEU A 769 17.87 29.29 -5.19
CA LEU A 769 18.48 30.47 -5.84
C LEU A 769 17.82 30.85 -7.18
N HIS A 770 16.86 30.06 -7.70
CA HIS A 770 16.26 30.20 -9.04
C HIS A 770 17.32 30.34 -10.16
N VAL A 771 18.31 29.45 -10.20
CA VAL A 771 19.39 29.48 -11.21
C VAL A 771 19.54 28.16 -11.97
N GLY A 772 20.03 28.27 -13.22
CA GLY A 772 20.41 27.12 -14.04
C GLY A 772 19.23 26.23 -14.42
N SER A 773 19.40 24.90 -14.27
CA SER A 773 18.40 23.89 -14.65
C SER A 773 17.07 24.04 -13.90
N GLU A 774 17.10 24.45 -12.64
CA GLU A 774 15.88 24.59 -11.82
C GLU A 774 15.04 25.81 -12.24
N ALA A 775 15.66 26.88 -12.74
CA ALA A 775 14.94 28.02 -13.32
C ALA A 775 14.27 27.65 -14.66
N LEU A 776 14.97 26.90 -15.51
CA LEU A 776 14.42 26.39 -16.78
C LEU A 776 13.26 25.42 -16.54
N LEU A 777 13.35 24.60 -15.50
CA LEU A 777 12.28 23.70 -15.09
C LEU A 777 11.01 24.45 -14.70
N GLU A 778 11.13 25.54 -13.95
CA GLU A 778 9.99 26.38 -13.56
C GLU A 778 9.31 27.05 -14.78
N GLN A 779 10.08 27.42 -15.81
CA GLN A 779 9.51 27.94 -17.06
C GLN A 779 8.85 26.84 -17.89
N SER A 780 9.51 25.70 -18.00
CA SER A 780 9.05 24.56 -18.81
C SER A 780 7.78 23.95 -18.24
N ILE A 781 7.64 23.86 -16.91
CA ILE A 781 6.43 23.30 -16.28
C ILE A 781 5.21 24.18 -16.51
N LYS A 782 5.37 25.51 -16.62
CA LYS A 782 4.27 26.42 -16.94
C LYS A 782 3.66 26.12 -18.32
N LEU A 783 4.50 25.82 -19.31
CA LEU A 783 4.04 25.43 -20.66
C LEU A 783 3.35 24.06 -20.65
N VAL A 784 3.88 23.10 -19.88
CA VAL A 784 3.26 21.78 -19.69
C VAL A 784 1.89 21.90 -19.02
N ASP A 785 1.79 22.73 -17.99
CA ASP A 785 0.55 22.98 -17.26
C ASP A 785 -0.47 23.71 -18.14
N GLU A 786 -0.06 24.75 -18.86
CA GLU A 786 -0.93 25.50 -19.77
C GLU A 786 -1.55 24.59 -20.84
N PHE A 787 -0.74 23.72 -21.46
CA PHE A 787 -1.23 22.72 -22.40
C PHE A 787 -2.23 21.77 -21.73
N THR A 788 -1.88 21.22 -20.56
CA THR A 788 -2.71 20.23 -19.86
C THR A 788 -4.05 20.83 -19.44
N TYR A 789 -4.05 22.03 -18.86
CA TYR A 789 -5.28 22.75 -18.53
C TYR A 789 -6.08 23.11 -19.78
N SER A 790 -5.45 23.36 -20.93
CA SER A 790 -6.19 23.59 -22.18
C SER A 790 -6.97 22.35 -22.64
N VAL A 791 -6.42 21.14 -22.43
CA VAL A 791 -7.11 19.88 -22.73
C VAL A 791 -8.31 19.69 -21.79
N ILE A 792 -8.11 19.93 -20.49
CA ILE A 792 -9.17 19.84 -19.47
C ILE A 792 -10.31 20.81 -19.79
N ARG A 793 -10.00 22.09 -20.08
CA ARG A 793 -11.01 23.11 -20.42
C ARG A 793 -11.82 22.75 -21.67
N ARG A 794 -11.15 22.31 -22.74
CA ARG A 794 -11.85 21.88 -23.98
C ARG A 794 -12.79 20.71 -23.69
N ARG A 795 -12.34 19.72 -22.92
CA ARG A 795 -13.16 18.56 -22.61
C ARG A 795 -14.36 18.90 -21.74
N LYS A 796 -14.18 19.73 -20.70
CA LYS A 796 -15.28 20.24 -19.87
C LYS A 796 -16.32 20.98 -20.74
N ALA A 797 -15.89 21.82 -21.68
CA ALA A 797 -16.78 22.53 -22.59
C ALA A 797 -17.59 21.60 -23.51
N GLU A 798 -16.95 20.60 -24.12
CA GLU A 798 -17.62 19.60 -24.97
C GLU A 798 -18.70 18.80 -24.21
N ILE A 799 -18.42 18.43 -22.95
CA ILE A 799 -19.38 17.69 -22.10
C ILE A 799 -20.62 18.56 -21.83
N VAL A 800 -20.43 19.84 -21.52
CA VAL A 800 -21.53 20.80 -21.29
C VAL A 800 -22.38 20.98 -22.54
N GLU A 801 -21.76 21.14 -23.72
CA GLU A 801 -22.49 21.25 -24.99
C GLU A 801 -23.26 19.98 -25.36
N ALA A 802 -22.68 18.80 -25.10
CA ALA A 802 -23.32 17.51 -25.34
C ALA A 802 -24.56 17.32 -24.44
N ARG A 803 -24.47 17.74 -23.16
CA ARG A 803 -25.59 17.75 -22.21
C ARG A 803 -26.70 18.71 -22.65
N ALA A 804 -26.35 19.92 -23.09
CA ALA A 804 -27.30 20.93 -23.54
C ALA A 804 -28.06 20.53 -24.82
N SER A 805 -27.46 19.71 -25.69
CA SER A 805 -28.04 19.30 -26.98
C SER A 805 -28.87 18.01 -26.94
N GLY A 806 -29.12 17.43 -25.74
CA GLY A 806 -29.94 16.22 -25.57
C GLY A 806 -29.35 14.94 -26.18
N LYS A 807 -28.06 14.96 -26.57
CA LYS A 807 -27.35 13.82 -27.19
C LYS A 807 -26.54 13.06 -26.14
N GLN A 808 -27.20 12.65 -25.05
CA GLN A 808 -26.56 11.93 -23.94
C GLN A 808 -25.94 10.59 -24.38
N GLU A 809 -26.54 9.92 -25.37
CA GLU A 809 -25.99 8.70 -26.00
C GLU A 809 -24.66 8.90 -26.75
N LYS A 810 -24.20 10.14 -26.98
CA LYS A 810 -22.93 10.44 -27.68
C LYS A 810 -21.77 10.82 -26.76
N ILE A 811 -21.97 10.92 -25.44
CA ILE A 811 -20.85 11.17 -24.52
C ILE A 811 -20.05 9.86 -24.45
N LYS A 812 -18.96 9.80 -25.21
CA LYS A 812 -18.02 8.68 -25.14
C LYS A 812 -17.41 8.67 -23.74
N HIS A 813 -17.58 7.58 -22.99
CA HIS A 813 -16.87 7.36 -21.74
C HIS A 813 -15.38 7.19 -22.05
N ASP A 814 -14.65 8.30 -22.11
CA ASP A 814 -13.20 8.33 -22.08
C ASP A 814 -12.69 8.52 -20.65
N ILE A 815 -11.39 8.29 -20.47
CA ILE A 815 -10.75 8.24 -19.16
C ILE A 815 -10.99 9.56 -18.41
N LEU A 816 -10.77 10.71 -19.04
CA LEU A 816 -10.99 12.01 -18.40
C LEU A 816 -12.46 12.29 -18.12
N SER A 817 -13.38 11.93 -19.03
CA SER A 817 -14.82 12.02 -18.73
C SER A 817 -15.21 11.23 -17.48
N ARG A 818 -14.68 10.02 -17.27
CA ARG A 818 -14.97 9.26 -16.04
C ARG A 818 -14.37 9.90 -14.79
N PHE A 819 -13.17 10.47 -14.87
CA PHE A 819 -12.59 11.22 -13.74
C PHE A 819 -13.34 12.53 -13.45
N ILE A 820 -13.96 13.16 -14.46
CA ILE A 820 -14.83 14.33 -14.28
C ILE A 820 -16.19 13.90 -13.70
N GLU A 821 -16.82 12.87 -14.25
CA GLU A 821 -18.12 12.33 -13.78
C GLU A 821 -18.05 11.84 -12.32
N LEU A 822 -16.93 11.23 -11.92
CA LEU A 822 -16.69 10.87 -10.52
C LEU A 822 -16.58 12.08 -9.60
N GLY A 823 -16.19 13.25 -10.12
CA GLY A 823 -16.21 14.51 -9.36
C GLY A 823 -17.54 15.23 -9.38
N GLU A 824 -18.36 15.04 -10.44
CA GLU A 824 -19.68 15.66 -10.57
C GLU A 824 -20.82 14.86 -9.90
N ALA A 825 -20.68 13.54 -9.75
CA ALA A 825 -21.66 12.72 -9.03
C ALA A 825 -21.75 13.08 -7.53
N ASP A 826 -20.79 13.86 -7.04
CA ASP A 826 -20.64 14.30 -5.66
C ASP A 826 -21.33 15.66 -5.38
N ASP A 827 -21.81 16.36 -6.42
CA ASP A 827 -22.54 17.65 -6.31
C ASP A 827 -23.95 17.52 -5.67
N ASN A 828 -24.43 16.29 -5.43
CA ASN A 828 -25.67 16.00 -4.71
C ASN A 828 -25.47 15.85 -3.18
N GLY A 829 -24.38 16.39 -2.63
CA GLY A 829 -24.22 16.60 -1.19
C GLY A 829 -23.63 15.43 -0.42
N GLY A 830 -22.67 14.73 -1.00
CA GLY A 830 -21.81 13.78 -0.29
C GLY A 830 -20.35 13.98 -0.68
N ASP A 831 -19.52 14.41 0.25
CA ASP A 831 -18.07 14.53 0.07
C ASP A 831 -17.43 13.15 -0.17
N SER A 832 -17.04 12.87 -1.41
CA SER A 832 -15.94 11.95 -1.70
C SER A 832 -14.72 12.75 -2.09
N GLY A 833 -13.59 12.46 -1.43
CA GLY A 833 -12.33 13.15 -1.67
C GLY A 833 -11.97 13.38 -3.16
N GLY A 834 -12.12 14.64 -3.57
CA GLY A 834 -11.18 15.44 -4.36
C GLY A 834 -10.72 14.91 -5.70
N PHE A 835 -11.51 14.09 -6.40
CA PHE A 835 -11.19 13.66 -7.76
C PHE A 835 -12.21 14.20 -8.75
N GLY A 836 -11.92 15.37 -9.31
CA GLY A 836 -12.66 15.91 -10.46
C GLY A 836 -12.97 17.41 -10.39
N ASP A 837 -12.98 18.01 -9.19
CA ASP A 837 -13.34 19.43 -9.03
C ASP A 837 -12.12 20.37 -8.98
N ASP A 838 -11.02 19.93 -8.34
CA ASP A 838 -9.73 20.65 -8.37
C ASP A 838 -9.03 20.42 -9.71
N ASP A 839 -8.92 21.47 -10.53
CA ASP A 839 -8.23 21.47 -11.82
C ASP A 839 -6.79 20.89 -11.71
N LYS A 840 -6.12 21.06 -10.56
CA LYS A 840 -4.79 20.47 -10.32
C LYS A 840 -4.82 18.95 -10.25
N SER A 841 -5.83 18.35 -9.62
CA SER A 841 -6.00 16.89 -9.55
C SER A 841 -6.21 16.28 -10.95
N LEU A 842 -7.04 16.92 -11.77
CA LEU A 842 -7.26 16.53 -13.16
C LEU A 842 -6.00 16.72 -14.00
N ARG A 843 -5.24 17.80 -13.77
CA ARG A 843 -3.94 18.03 -14.42
C ARG A 843 -2.99 16.87 -14.14
N ASP A 844 -2.90 16.41 -12.91
CA ASP A 844 -2.01 15.31 -12.54
C ASP A 844 -2.46 14.00 -13.21
N VAL A 845 -3.76 13.72 -13.27
CA VAL A 845 -4.31 12.56 -13.99
C VAL A 845 -4.00 12.62 -15.49
N VAL A 846 -4.36 13.72 -16.16
CA VAL A 846 -4.16 13.90 -17.61
C VAL A 846 -2.68 13.77 -17.96
N LEU A 847 -1.81 14.48 -17.23
CA LEU A 847 -0.39 14.44 -17.52
C LEU A 847 0.17 13.02 -17.34
N ASN A 848 -0.14 12.32 -16.25
CA ASN A 848 0.34 10.95 -16.05
C ASN A 848 -0.09 10.01 -17.19
N PHE A 849 -1.32 10.14 -17.72
CA PHE A 849 -1.77 9.35 -18.86
C PHE A 849 -1.11 9.74 -20.19
N VAL A 850 -0.88 11.04 -20.45
CA VAL A 850 -0.13 11.51 -21.64
C VAL A 850 1.27 10.92 -21.62
N ILE A 851 1.98 11.01 -20.50
CA ILE A 851 3.35 10.47 -20.36
C ILE A 851 3.36 8.97 -20.60
N ALA A 852 2.41 8.25 -20.01
CA ALA A 852 2.29 6.80 -20.15
C ALA A 852 2.11 6.38 -21.61
N GLY A 853 1.18 7.02 -22.32
CA GLY A 853 0.77 6.61 -23.67
C GLY A 853 1.64 7.16 -24.80
N ARG A 854 2.21 8.37 -24.66
CA ARG A 854 3.04 9.04 -25.66
C ARG A 854 4.45 8.46 -25.70
N ASP A 855 5.23 8.77 -24.67
CA ASP A 855 6.68 8.64 -24.74
C ASP A 855 7.14 7.18 -24.76
N THR A 856 6.47 6.33 -23.98
CA THR A 856 6.87 4.92 -23.86
C THR A 856 6.67 4.18 -25.19
N THR A 857 5.52 4.40 -25.83
CA THR A 857 5.16 3.81 -27.12
C THR A 857 6.04 4.37 -28.24
N ALA A 858 6.20 5.70 -28.31
CA ALA A 858 7.00 6.34 -29.35
C ALA A 858 8.48 5.93 -29.30
N THR A 859 9.03 5.83 -28.10
CA THR A 859 10.41 5.36 -27.88
C THR A 859 10.58 3.92 -28.35
N THR A 860 9.62 3.06 -28.01
CA THR A 860 9.66 1.65 -28.45
C THR A 860 9.55 1.53 -29.96
N LEU A 861 8.67 2.29 -30.62
CA LEU A 861 8.54 2.34 -32.08
C LEU A 861 9.84 2.80 -32.76
N SER A 862 10.52 3.77 -32.17
CA SER A 862 11.80 4.30 -32.66
C SER A 862 12.89 3.22 -32.59
N TRP A 863 13.10 2.61 -31.42
CA TRP A 863 14.06 1.52 -31.28
C TRP A 863 13.70 0.32 -32.14
N PHE A 864 12.42 -0.05 -32.25
CA PHE A 864 11.98 -1.13 -33.12
C PHE A 864 12.38 -0.87 -34.58
N THR A 865 12.11 0.34 -35.07
CA THR A 865 12.44 0.73 -36.45
C THR A 865 13.94 0.61 -36.69
N TYR A 866 14.76 1.06 -35.75
CA TYR A 866 16.22 0.89 -35.80
C TYR A 866 16.62 -0.60 -35.77
N MET A 867 16.08 -1.40 -34.85
CA MET A 867 16.44 -2.80 -34.69
C MET A 867 16.07 -3.64 -35.92
N VAL A 868 14.90 -3.43 -36.50
CA VAL A 868 14.49 -4.13 -37.73
C VAL A 868 15.36 -3.71 -38.91
N MET A 869 15.68 -2.42 -39.03
CA MET A 869 16.57 -1.91 -40.07
C MET A 869 18.00 -2.46 -39.94
N ALA A 870 18.51 -2.59 -38.72
CA ALA A 870 19.83 -3.14 -38.43
C ALA A 870 19.91 -4.68 -38.59
N ASN A 871 18.76 -5.37 -38.72
CA ASN A 871 18.69 -6.82 -38.85
C ASN A 871 17.86 -7.23 -40.09
N PRO A 872 18.44 -7.19 -41.31
CA PRO A 872 17.73 -7.43 -42.57
C PRO A 872 17.01 -8.79 -42.64
N GLU A 873 17.59 -9.84 -42.07
CA GLU A 873 16.96 -11.18 -42.03
C GLU A 873 15.65 -11.18 -41.23
N VAL A 874 15.63 -10.46 -40.10
CA VAL A 874 14.43 -10.30 -39.28
C VAL A 874 13.40 -9.46 -40.03
N ALA A 875 13.83 -8.39 -40.70
CA ALA A 875 12.95 -7.54 -41.51
C ALA A 875 12.28 -8.34 -42.64
N GLU A 876 13.00 -9.25 -43.27
CA GLU A 876 12.45 -10.09 -44.35
C GLU A 876 11.45 -11.13 -43.81
N LYS A 877 11.74 -11.78 -42.68
CA LYS A 877 10.78 -12.67 -42.01
C LYS A 877 9.50 -11.94 -41.60
N LEU A 878 9.64 -10.73 -41.07
CA LEU A 878 8.51 -9.88 -40.72
C LEU A 878 7.65 -9.51 -41.94
N ARG A 879 8.28 -9.11 -43.06
CA ARG A 879 7.55 -8.83 -44.30
C ARG A 879 6.82 -10.05 -44.85
N ARG A 880 7.44 -11.23 -44.75
CA ARG A 880 6.80 -12.49 -45.15
C ARG A 880 5.55 -12.78 -44.32
N GLU A 881 5.61 -12.61 -43.00
CA GLU A 881 4.43 -12.74 -42.13
C GLU A 881 3.33 -11.77 -42.56
N LEU A 882 3.65 -10.50 -42.78
CA LEU A 882 2.66 -9.48 -43.14
C LEU A 882 2.01 -9.74 -44.51
N ARG A 883 2.78 -10.22 -45.50
CA ARG A 883 2.24 -10.62 -46.82
C ARG A 883 1.34 -11.86 -46.71
N ALA A 884 1.72 -12.85 -45.92
CA ALA A 884 0.92 -14.05 -45.69
C ALA A 884 -0.40 -13.71 -44.97
N PHE A 885 -0.32 -12.89 -43.92
CA PHE A 885 -1.48 -12.39 -43.19
C PHE A 885 -2.46 -11.65 -44.10
N GLU A 886 -1.95 -10.75 -44.95
CA GLU A 886 -2.76 -10.01 -45.92
C GLU A 886 -3.52 -10.94 -46.87
N ALA A 887 -2.84 -11.93 -47.45
CA ALA A 887 -3.44 -12.88 -48.37
C ALA A 887 -4.47 -13.81 -47.72
N GLU A 888 -4.23 -14.22 -46.46
CA GLU A 888 -5.17 -15.02 -45.68
C GLU A 888 -6.43 -14.22 -45.33
N ARG A 889 -6.26 -13.01 -44.78
CA ARG A 889 -7.38 -12.15 -44.38
C ARG A 889 -8.24 -11.71 -45.55
N ALA A 890 -7.63 -11.34 -46.67
CA ALA A 890 -8.36 -10.99 -47.88
C ALA A 890 -9.24 -12.16 -48.37
N ARG A 891 -8.75 -13.41 -48.24
CA ARG A 891 -9.51 -14.61 -48.57
C ARG A 891 -10.65 -14.87 -47.58
N GLU A 892 -10.39 -14.71 -46.28
CA GLU A 892 -11.40 -14.85 -45.22
C GLU A 892 -12.53 -13.81 -45.34
N GLU A 893 -12.21 -12.57 -45.75
CA GLU A 893 -13.18 -11.48 -45.92
C GLU A 893 -13.79 -11.39 -47.33
N GLY A 894 -13.36 -12.22 -48.28
CA GLY A 894 -13.84 -12.19 -49.67
C GLY A 894 -13.46 -10.93 -50.44
N VAL A 895 -12.37 -10.26 -50.06
CA VAL A 895 -11.89 -9.01 -50.65
C VAL A 895 -10.84 -9.30 -51.72
N ALA A 896 -11.05 -8.82 -52.95
CA ALA A 896 -10.03 -8.89 -54.00
C ALA A 896 -8.90 -7.89 -53.69
N LEU A 897 -7.66 -8.40 -53.54
CA LEU A 897 -6.48 -7.56 -53.37
C LEU A 897 -6.21 -6.77 -54.65
N ALA A 898 -6.00 -5.46 -54.53
CA ALA A 898 -5.61 -4.66 -55.68
C ALA A 898 -4.25 -5.15 -56.24
N PRO A 899 -4.08 -5.23 -57.58
CA PRO A 899 -2.85 -5.73 -58.20
C PRO A 899 -1.64 -4.87 -57.78
N CYS A 900 -0.53 -5.52 -57.43
CA CYS A 900 0.77 -4.85 -57.30
C CYS A 900 1.33 -4.60 -58.71
N GLY A 901 0.87 -3.55 -59.39
CA GLY A 901 1.49 -3.07 -60.63
C GLY A 901 2.85 -2.44 -60.30
N VAL A 902 3.91 -2.98 -60.91
CA VAL A 902 5.30 -2.47 -60.79
C VAL A 902 5.54 -1.27 -61.72
N GLU A 903 4.56 -0.89 -62.55
CA GLU A 903 4.74 0.07 -63.64
C GLU A 903 4.20 1.48 -63.37
N ASP A 904 3.38 1.70 -62.33
CA ASP A 904 2.83 3.02 -61.95
C ASP A 904 3.35 3.49 -60.57
N ASP A 905 4.66 3.67 -60.45
CA ASP A 905 5.30 4.24 -59.24
C ASP A 905 4.83 5.71 -58.96
N ASP A 906 4.12 6.32 -59.92
CA ASP A 906 3.68 7.72 -59.89
C ASP A 906 2.25 7.97 -59.35
N ASP A 907 1.37 6.96 -59.27
CA ASP A 907 -0.01 7.18 -58.79
C ASP A 907 -0.14 7.08 -57.26
N GLU A 908 -0.14 8.24 -56.62
CA GLU A 908 -0.29 8.41 -55.17
C GLU A 908 -1.65 7.95 -54.65
N GLU A 909 -2.71 8.07 -55.46
CA GLU A 909 -4.06 7.68 -55.09
C GLU A 909 -4.18 6.15 -55.01
N THR A 910 -3.63 5.44 -55.99
CA THR A 910 -3.58 3.97 -55.99
C THR A 910 -2.77 3.41 -54.83
N PHE A 911 -1.60 3.99 -54.51
CA PHE A 911 -0.81 3.54 -53.35
C PHE A 911 -1.54 3.81 -52.02
N ALA A 912 -2.12 5.00 -51.85
CA ALA A 912 -2.88 5.34 -50.65
C ALA A 912 -4.09 4.41 -50.47
N ALA A 913 -4.82 4.09 -51.55
CA ALA A 913 -5.92 3.14 -51.53
C ALA A 913 -5.45 1.73 -51.12
N ARG A 914 -4.27 1.29 -51.59
CA ARG A 914 -3.69 -0.01 -51.24
C ARG A 914 -3.33 -0.11 -49.76
N VAL A 915 -2.75 0.96 -49.19
CA VAL A 915 -2.44 1.04 -47.76
C VAL A 915 -3.73 1.04 -46.94
N ALA A 916 -4.75 1.81 -47.36
CA ALA A 916 -6.05 1.85 -46.69
C ALA A 916 -6.75 0.49 -46.71
N GLN A 917 -6.69 -0.25 -47.84
CA GLN A 917 -7.23 -1.60 -47.97
C GLN A 917 -6.54 -2.59 -47.01
N PHE A 918 -5.22 -2.52 -46.86
CA PHE A 918 -4.53 -3.36 -45.88
C PHE A 918 -4.90 -2.97 -44.45
N ALA A 919 -4.95 -1.66 -44.15
CA ALA A 919 -5.30 -1.18 -42.83
C ALA A 919 -6.72 -1.58 -42.40
N SER A 920 -7.68 -1.71 -43.34
CA SER A 920 -9.03 -2.20 -43.00
C SER A 920 -9.06 -3.66 -42.55
N LEU A 921 -8.10 -4.49 -42.97
CA LEU A 921 -7.94 -5.88 -42.52
C LEU A 921 -7.37 -5.98 -41.08
N LEU A 922 -6.83 -4.87 -40.55
CA LEU A 922 -6.30 -4.78 -39.20
C LEU A 922 -7.43 -4.45 -38.22
N SER A 923 -7.72 -5.40 -37.34
CA SER A 923 -8.64 -5.31 -36.21
C SER A 923 -7.91 -5.75 -34.93
N TYR A 924 -8.53 -5.52 -33.77
CA TYR A 924 -7.97 -5.98 -32.49
C TYR A 924 -7.67 -7.49 -32.52
N ASP A 925 -8.62 -8.29 -32.99
CA ASP A 925 -8.48 -9.75 -33.04
C ASP A 925 -7.50 -10.22 -34.13
N SER A 926 -7.51 -9.58 -35.31
CA SER A 926 -6.62 -9.98 -36.41
C SER A 926 -5.16 -9.66 -36.12
N LEU A 927 -4.89 -8.55 -35.40
CA LEU A 927 -3.54 -8.26 -34.92
C LEU A 927 -3.01 -9.36 -34.00
N GLY A 928 -3.87 -10.09 -33.28
CA GLY A 928 -3.49 -11.27 -32.50
C GLY A 928 -2.75 -12.35 -33.29
N LYS A 929 -3.06 -12.50 -34.60
CA LYS A 929 -2.41 -13.47 -35.50
C LYS A 929 -0.96 -13.12 -35.87
N LEU A 930 -0.54 -11.85 -35.72
CA LEU A 930 0.82 -11.39 -36.04
C LEU A 930 1.81 -11.73 -34.91
N VAL A 931 2.19 -13.01 -34.82
CA VAL A 931 3.02 -13.57 -33.75
C VAL A 931 4.46 -13.10 -33.86
N TYR A 932 5.05 -13.12 -35.06
CA TYR A 932 6.43 -12.73 -35.30
C TYR A 932 6.62 -11.22 -35.12
N LEU A 933 5.67 -10.39 -35.58
CA LEU A 933 5.65 -8.96 -35.25
C LEU A 933 5.61 -8.72 -33.74
N HIS A 934 4.75 -9.45 -33.01
CA HIS A 934 4.69 -9.34 -31.56
C HIS A 934 6.03 -9.72 -30.91
N ALA A 935 6.65 -10.81 -31.35
CA ALA A 935 7.98 -11.23 -30.92
C ALA A 935 9.06 -10.18 -31.19
N CYS A 936 9.03 -9.52 -32.35
CA CYS A 936 9.97 -8.44 -32.67
C CYS A 936 9.80 -7.23 -31.75
N VAL A 937 8.55 -6.86 -31.42
CA VAL A 937 8.26 -5.78 -30.47
C VAL A 937 8.72 -6.15 -29.06
N THR A 938 8.41 -7.36 -28.59
CA THR A 938 8.82 -7.83 -27.26
C THR A 938 10.35 -7.94 -27.15
N GLU A 939 11.03 -8.41 -28.20
CA GLU A 939 12.50 -8.45 -28.25
C GLU A 939 13.12 -7.03 -28.25
N THR A 940 12.45 -6.08 -28.91
CA THR A 940 12.85 -4.67 -28.85
C THR A 940 12.72 -4.15 -27.43
N LEU A 941 11.59 -4.38 -26.75
CA LEU A 941 11.39 -3.97 -25.36
C LEU A 941 12.35 -4.65 -24.38
N ARG A 942 12.85 -5.86 -24.70
CA ARG A 942 13.85 -6.54 -23.86
C ARG A 942 15.19 -5.81 -23.91
N LEU A 943 15.63 -5.40 -25.09
CA LEU A 943 16.90 -4.69 -25.27
C LEU A 943 16.77 -3.18 -25.04
N TYR A 944 15.67 -2.56 -25.42
CA TYR A 944 15.46 -1.13 -25.33
C TYR A 944 14.11 -0.87 -24.63
N PRO A 945 13.99 -1.24 -23.34
CA PRO A 945 12.80 -0.94 -22.58
C PRO A 945 12.61 0.57 -22.48
N ALA A 946 11.39 1.04 -22.71
CA ALA A 946 11.07 2.46 -22.64
C ALA A 946 11.44 3.07 -21.28
N VAL A 947 11.19 2.34 -20.18
CA VAL A 947 11.61 2.71 -18.83
C VAL A 947 12.82 1.84 -18.44
N PRO A 948 14.06 2.36 -18.49
CA PRO A 948 15.27 1.56 -18.33
C PRO A 948 15.62 1.23 -16.86
N GLN A 949 15.06 1.99 -15.90
CA GLN A 949 15.27 1.89 -14.45
C GLN A 949 13.99 2.24 -13.71
N ASP A 950 13.66 1.52 -12.64
CA ASP A 950 12.54 1.88 -11.75
C ASP A 950 12.97 1.83 -10.28
N PRO A 951 13.13 2.99 -9.63
CA PRO A 951 13.50 3.07 -8.22
C PRO A 951 12.28 2.87 -7.31
N LYS A 952 12.55 2.24 -6.15
CA LYS A 952 11.67 2.07 -5.00
C LYS A 952 12.37 2.58 -3.74
N GLY A 953 11.66 3.30 -2.89
CA GLY A 953 12.14 3.63 -1.54
C GLY A 953 12.16 2.38 -0.65
N ILE A 954 12.94 2.42 0.42
CA ILE A 954 12.99 1.36 1.43
C ILE A 954 12.41 1.93 2.73
N VAL A 955 11.34 1.33 3.24
CA VAL A 955 10.67 1.79 4.47
C VAL A 955 11.37 1.24 5.71
N GLU A 956 11.67 -0.06 5.71
CA GLU A 956 12.30 -0.83 6.78
C GLU A 956 13.53 -1.58 6.25
N ASP A 957 14.53 -1.77 7.11
CA ASP A 957 15.71 -2.58 6.81
C ASP A 957 15.28 -4.00 6.35
N ASP A 958 15.91 -4.50 5.29
CA ASP A 958 15.56 -5.80 4.70
C ASP A 958 16.80 -6.51 4.15
N VAL A 959 16.68 -7.81 3.90
CA VAL A 959 17.69 -8.63 3.26
C VAL A 959 17.09 -9.24 2.00
N LEU A 960 17.61 -8.83 0.85
CA LEU A 960 17.19 -9.38 -0.43
C LEU A 960 17.52 -10.89 -0.51
N PRO A 961 16.80 -11.67 -1.33
CA PRO A 961 17.01 -13.11 -1.48
C PRO A 961 18.46 -13.55 -1.77
N ASP A 962 19.27 -12.69 -2.38
CA ASP A 962 20.70 -12.95 -2.62
C ASP A 962 21.62 -12.65 -1.41
N GLY A 963 21.05 -12.29 -0.26
CA GLY A 963 21.75 -11.92 0.97
C GLY A 963 22.17 -10.46 1.05
N THR A 964 21.85 -9.63 0.05
CA THR A 964 22.18 -8.20 0.06
C THR A 964 21.33 -7.46 1.08
N LYS A 965 21.98 -6.78 2.03
CA LYS A 965 21.31 -5.95 3.04
C LYS A 965 20.96 -4.60 2.45
N VAL A 966 19.71 -4.19 2.59
CA VAL A 966 19.21 -2.87 2.19
C VAL A 966 18.66 -2.15 3.43
N ARG A 967 18.84 -0.82 3.50
CA ARG A 967 18.53 -0.03 4.70
C ARG A 967 17.40 0.95 4.47
N ALA A 968 16.59 1.16 5.50
CA ALA A 968 15.54 2.17 5.55
C ALA A 968 16.07 3.56 5.14
N GLY A 969 15.28 4.28 4.35
CA GLY A 969 15.65 5.59 3.79
C GLY A 969 16.56 5.54 2.55
N GLY A 970 17.05 4.35 2.16
CA GLY A 970 17.68 4.13 0.86
C GLY A 970 16.69 3.89 -0.27
N MET A 971 17.22 3.55 -1.45
CA MET A 971 16.44 3.11 -2.61
C MET A 971 16.94 1.80 -3.19
N VAL A 972 16.02 0.92 -3.58
CA VAL A 972 16.29 -0.24 -4.44
C VAL A 972 15.77 0.06 -5.84
N THR A 973 16.59 -0.14 -6.86
CA THR A 973 16.26 0.11 -8.27
C THR A 973 16.49 -1.16 -9.08
N TYR A 974 15.44 -1.73 -9.64
CA TYR A 974 15.62 -2.75 -10.66
C TYR A 974 15.83 -2.11 -12.03
N VAL A 975 16.66 -2.75 -12.85
CA VAL A 975 17.20 -2.13 -14.07
C VAL A 975 16.80 -2.95 -15.30
N PRO A 976 15.57 -2.79 -15.83
CA PRO A 976 15.11 -3.50 -17.03
C PRO A 976 16.12 -3.52 -18.19
N TYR A 977 16.79 -2.39 -18.44
CA TYR A 977 17.81 -2.29 -19.51
C TYR A 977 18.96 -3.28 -19.31
N SER A 978 19.42 -3.43 -18.06
CA SER A 978 20.46 -4.38 -17.70
C SER A 978 19.92 -5.80 -17.70
N MET A 979 18.76 -6.04 -17.06
CA MET A 979 18.12 -7.35 -16.97
C MET A 979 17.91 -8.00 -18.33
N GLY A 980 17.57 -7.20 -19.36
CA GLY A 980 17.47 -7.64 -20.74
C GLY A 980 18.77 -8.21 -21.29
N ARG A 981 19.95 -7.70 -20.89
CA ARG A 981 21.27 -8.08 -21.44
C ARG A 981 22.02 -9.11 -20.61
N MET A 982 21.49 -9.57 -19.48
CA MET A 982 22.18 -10.50 -18.61
C MET A 982 22.20 -11.92 -19.18
N GLU A 983 23.38 -12.49 -19.39
CA GLU A 983 23.54 -13.86 -19.88
C GLU A 983 22.93 -14.89 -18.91
N TYR A 984 23.04 -14.66 -17.61
CA TYR A 984 22.42 -15.54 -16.60
C TYR A 984 20.89 -15.50 -16.64
N ASN A 985 20.28 -14.50 -17.28
CA ASN A 985 18.83 -14.44 -17.51
C ASN A 985 18.45 -15.01 -18.88
N TRP A 986 19.18 -14.68 -19.95
CA TRP A 986 18.74 -14.91 -21.34
C TRP A 986 19.60 -15.87 -22.16
N GLY A 987 20.68 -16.40 -21.55
CA GLY A 987 21.68 -17.24 -22.20
C GLY A 987 22.80 -16.44 -22.86
N PRO A 988 23.81 -17.12 -23.44
CA PRO A 988 24.97 -16.49 -24.08
C PRO A 988 24.64 -15.53 -25.24
N ASP A 989 23.44 -15.62 -25.81
CA ASP A 989 22.97 -14.74 -26.88
C ASP A 989 22.12 -13.56 -26.38
N ALA A 990 22.19 -13.23 -25.08
CA ALA A 990 21.42 -12.15 -24.47
C ALA A 990 21.57 -10.80 -25.20
N ALA A 991 22.75 -10.49 -25.73
CA ALA A 991 22.97 -9.24 -26.46
C ALA A 991 22.40 -9.24 -27.90
N ARG A 992 22.06 -10.40 -28.47
CA ARG A 992 21.55 -10.51 -29.85
C ARG A 992 20.06 -10.20 -29.92
N PHE A 993 19.65 -9.51 -30.99
CA PHE A 993 18.24 -9.30 -31.32
C PHE A 993 17.70 -10.55 -32.03
N ARG A 994 16.99 -11.41 -31.28
CA ARG A 994 16.45 -12.67 -31.80
C ARG A 994 14.98 -12.84 -31.40
N PRO A 995 14.03 -12.35 -32.22
CA PRO A 995 12.59 -12.51 -31.97
C PRO A 995 12.16 -13.96 -31.73
N GLU A 996 12.83 -14.93 -32.36
CA GLU A 996 12.53 -16.36 -32.24
C GLU A 996 12.61 -16.88 -30.79
N ARG A 997 13.27 -16.17 -29.86
CA ARG A 997 13.27 -16.57 -28.44
C ARG A 997 11.88 -16.57 -27.80
N TRP A 998 10.97 -15.79 -28.38
CA TRP A 998 9.60 -15.63 -27.91
C TRP A 998 8.64 -16.58 -28.61
N ILE A 999 9.14 -17.51 -29.43
CA ILE A 999 8.33 -18.42 -30.23
C ILE A 999 8.68 -19.86 -29.83
N ASN A 1000 7.67 -20.66 -29.55
CA ASN A 1000 7.82 -22.09 -29.24
C ASN A 1000 7.93 -22.92 -30.52
N GLU A 1001 8.22 -24.22 -30.37
CA GLU A 1001 8.30 -25.18 -31.49
C GLU A 1001 7.01 -25.21 -32.32
N ASP A 1002 5.85 -25.00 -31.69
CA ASP A 1002 4.54 -24.94 -32.35
C ASP A 1002 4.27 -23.62 -33.10
N GLY A 1003 5.22 -22.69 -33.13
CA GLY A 1003 5.06 -21.37 -33.74
C GLY A 1003 4.24 -20.36 -32.91
N ALA A 1004 3.77 -20.75 -31.72
CA ALA A 1004 3.03 -19.89 -30.80
C ALA A 1004 3.94 -18.98 -29.96
N PHE A 1005 3.42 -17.82 -29.55
CA PHE A 1005 4.14 -16.89 -28.67
C PHE A 1005 4.30 -17.45 -27.25
N ARG A 1006 5.50 -17.36 -26.68
CA ARG A 1006 5.83 -17.76 -25.31
C ARG A 1006 6.14 -16.54 -24.46
N ASN A 1007 5.38 -16.36 -23.39
CA ASN A 1007 5.66 -15.35 -22.37
C ASN A 1007 6.83 -15.75 -21.47
N ALA A 1008 7.61 -14.75 -21.03
CA ALA A 1008 8.55 -14.88 -19.92
C ALA A 1008 7.89 -14.43 -18.61
N SER A 1009 8.44 -14.84 -17.47
CA SER A 1009 8.01 -14.31 -16.16
C SER A 1009 8.10 -12.77 -16.17
N PRO A 1010 7.08 -12.04 -15.65
CA PRO A 1010 7.13 -10.59 -15.53
C PRO A 1010 8.30 -10.07 -14.69
N PHE A 1011 8.83 -10.89 -13.76
CA PHE A 1011 9.99 -10.54 -12.95
C PHE A 1011 11.33 -10.76 -13.69
N LYS A 1012 11.30 -11.48 -14.82
CA LYS A 1012 12.44 -11.63 -15.74
C LYS A 1012 12.38 -10.65 -16.91
N PHE A 1013 11.17 -10.38 -17.42
CA PHE A 1013 10.89 -9.40 -18.47
C PHE A 1013 10.06 -8.25 -17.87
N THR A 1014 10.75 -7.26 -17.31
CA THR A 1014 10.18 -6.18 -16.48
C THR A 1014 9.87 -4.90 -17.26
N ALA A 1015 9.85 -4.94 -18.59
CA ALA A 1015 9.58 -3.76 -19.43
C ALA A 1015 8.19 -3.11 -19.17
N PHE A 1016 7.25 -3.88 -18.60
CA PHE A 1016 5.92 -3.40 -18.17
C PHE A 1016 5.73 -3.47 -16.64
N GLN A 1017 6.82 -3.50 -15.88
CA GLN A 1017 6.82 -3.80 -14.44
C GLN A 1017 6.25 -5.18 -14.11
N ALA A 1018 6.01 -5.45 -12.83
CA ALA A 1018 5.42 -6.68 -12.34
C ALA A 1018 4.63 -6.44 -11.03
N GLY A 1019 3.94 -7.47 -10.56
CA GLY A 1019 3.18 -7.44 -9.31
C GLY A 1019 2.03 -6.42 -9.32
N PRO A 1020 1.64 -5.88 -8.14
CA PRO A 1020 0.54 -4.93 -8.03
C PRO A 1020 0.71 -3.66 -8.86
N ARG A 1021 1.95 -3.30 -9.26
CA ARG A 1021 2.29 -2.10 -10.05
C ARG A 1021 2.47 -2.39 -11.55
N ILE A 1022 2.09 -3.56 -12.06
CA ILE A 1022 2.15 -3.88 -13.50
C ILE A 1022 1.46 -2.80 -14.35
N CYS A 1023 1.99 -2.50 -15.54
CA CYS A 1023 1.47 -1.46 -16.41
C CYS A 1023 0.02 -1.73 -16.84
N LEU A 1024 -0.90 -0.80 -16.55
CA LEU A 1024 -2.31 -0.89 -16.98
C LEU A 1024 -2.46 -0.79 -18.50
N GLY A 1025 -1.60 0.02 -19.14
CA GLY A 1025 -1.64 0.26 -20.57
C GLY A 1025 -0.93 -0.80 -21.43
N LYS A 1026 -0.47 -1.92 -20.86
CA LYS A 1026 0.34 -2.92 -21.57
C LYS A 1026 -0.29 -3.38 -22.89
N ASP A 1027 -1.55 -3.81 -22.84
CA ASP A 1027 -2.22 -4.36 -24.01
C ASP A 1027 -2.58 -3.28 -25.04
N SER A 1028 -2.94 -2.08 -24.57
CA SER A 1028 -3.16 -0.91 -25.43
C SER A 1028 -1.88 -0.46 -26.14
N ALA A 1029 -0.74 -0.47 -25.45
CA ALA A 1029 0.56 -0.17 -26.03
C ALA A 1029 0.94 -1.19 -27.12
N TYR A 1030 0.78 -2.49 -26.85
CA TYR A 1030 0.98 -3.52 -27.88
C TYR A 1030 0.05 -3.35 -29.07
N LEU A 1031 -1.22 -3.01 -28.83
CA LEU A 1031 -2.19 -2.74 -29.89
C LEU A 1031 -1.73 -1.57 -30.78
N GLN A 1032 -1.37 -0.43 -30.18
CA GLN A 1032 -0.90 0.75 -30.92
C GLN A 1032 0.38 0.45 -31.71
N MET A 1033 1.35 -0.21 -31.08
CA MET A 1033 2.61 -0.56 -31.74
C MET A 1033 2.39 -1.51 -32.90
N LYS A 1034 1.60 -2.57 -32.73
CA LYS A 1034 1.34 -3.55 -33.79
C LYS A 1034 0.55 -2.93 -34.95
N MET A 1035 -0.43 -2.07 -34.66
CA MET A 1035 -1.19 -1.37 -35.69
C MET A 1035 -0.28 -0.51 -36.58
N ALA A 1036 0.54 0.35 -35.96
CA ALA A 1036 1.47 1.20 -36.69
C ALA A 1036 2.51 0.36 -37.46
N LEU A 1037 3.17 -0.57 -36.78
CA LEU A 1037 4.26 -1.34 -37.36
C LEU A 1037 3.81 -2.31 -38.47
N ALA A 1038 2.59 -2.87 -38.39
CA ALA A 1038 2.06 -3.71 -39.46
C ALA A 1038 1.96 -2.91 -40.78
N ILE A 1039 1.43 -1.69 -40.72
CA ILE A 1039 1.33 -0.80 -41.89
C ILE A 1039 2.73 -0.39 -42.36
N LEU A 1040 3.56 0.11 -41.44
CA LEU A 1040 4.88 0.65 -41.79
C LEU A 1040 5.82 -0.41 -42.38
N CYS A 1041 5.87 -1.60 -41.78
CA CYS A 1041 6.76 -2.67 -42.23
C CYS A 1041 6.29 -3.32 -43.53
N ARG A 1042 4.98 -3.30 -43.82
CA ARG A 1042 4.42 -3.85 -45.05
C ARG A 1042 4.69 -2.97 -46.28
N PHE A 1043 4.65 -1.65 -46.10
CA PHE A 1043 4.64 -0.70 -47.23
C PHE A 1043 5.86 0.23 -47.31
N TYR A 1044 6.76 0.21 -46.34
CA TYR A 1044 7.93 1.08 -46.34
C TYR A 1044 9.22 0.32 -46.04
N ARG A 1045 10.31 0.83 -46.62
CA ARG A 1045 11.70 0.52 -46.26
C ARG A 1045 12.32 1.79 -45.69
N PHE A 1046 13.01 1.61 -44.57
CA PHE A 1046 13.72 2.68 -43.89
C PHE A 1046 15.22 2.46 -44.05
N GLN A 1047 15.95 3.53 -44.34
CA GLN A 1047 17.40 3.51 -44.43
C GLN A 1047 17.95 4.60 -43.52
N LEU A 1048 18.85 4.23 -42.62
CA LEU A 1048 19.50 5.15 -41.69
C LEU A 1048 20.32 6.17 -42.51
N LEU A 1049 20.23 7.44 -42.15
CA LEU A 1049 21.08 8.46 -42.75
C LEU A 1049 22.55 8.12 -42.47
N GLU A 1050 23.40 8.22 -43.49
CA GLU A 1050 24.82 7.91 -43.37
C GLU A 1050 25.49 8.77 -42.29
N GLY A 1051 26.26 8.13 -41.41
CA GLY A 1051 26.92 8.79 -40.28
C GLY A 1051 26.01 9.24 -39.13
N HIS A 1052 24.71 8.92 -39.15
CA HIS A 1052 23.79 9.29 -38.07
C HIS A 1052 24.10 8.54 -36.75
N PRO A 1053 24.42 9.23 -35.66
CA PRO A 1053 24.71 8.60 -34.37
C PRO A 1053 23.43 8.03 -33.73
N VAL A 1054 23.51 6.79 -33.25
CA VAL A 1054 22.40 6.10 -32.56
C VAL A 1054 22.79 5.87 -31.11
N GLU A 1055 22.49 6.89 -30.30
CA GLU A 1055 22.79 6.93 -28.86
C GLU A 1055 21.52 7.26 -28.09
N TYR A 1056 21.39 6.74 -26.86
CA TYR A 1056 20.27 7.11 -25.99
C TYR A 1056 20.55 8.43 -25.26
N ARG A 1057 19.49 9.13 -24.89
CA ARG A 1057 19.54 10.31 -24.02
C ARG A 1057 19.21 9.93 -22.58
N MET A 1058 19.93 10.51 -21.63
CA MET A 1058 19.59 10.37 -20.22
C MET A 1058 18.36 11.20 -19.85
N MET A 1059 17.23 10.51 -19.66
CA MET A 1059 15.99 11.02 -19.10
C MET A 1059 15.17 9.83 -18.55
N THR A 1060 13.96 10.06 -18.04
CA THR A 1060 13.07 9.01 -17.49
C THR A 1060 12.80 7.88 -18.50
N ILE A 1061 12.73 8.24 -19.79
CA ILE A 1061 12.47 7.33 -20.91
C ILE A 1061 13.73 7.17 -21.77
N LEU A 1062 13.97 5.98 -22.32
CA LEU A 1062 15.15 5.67 -23.13
C LEU A 1062 15.07 6.26 -24.57
N SER A 1063 14.87 7.57 -24.73
CA SER A 1063 14.78 8.21 -26.05
C SER A 1063 16.13 8.26 -26.78
N MET A 1064 16.12 8.40 -28.11
CA MET A 1064 17.33 8.59 -28.92
C MET A 1064 17.78 10.05 -28.86
N ALA A 1065 19.06 10.29 -28.56
CA ALA A 1065 19.61 11.62 -28.32
C ALA A 1065 19.60 12.54 -29.54
N HIS A 1066 19.65 11.97 -30.74
CA HIS A 1066 19.71 12.70 -32.01
C HIS A 1066 18.49 12.46 -32.91
N GLY A 1067 17.43 11.87 -32.36
CA GLY A 1067 16.30 11.37 -33.14
C GLY A 1067 16.67 10.16 -34.00
N LEU A 1068 15.75 9.75 -34.87
CA LEU A 1068 15.96 8.64 -35.81
C LEU A 1068 15.81 9.16 -37.25
N LYS A 1069 16.89 9.74 -37.78
CA LYS A 1069 16.90 10.34 -39.13
C LYS A 1069 17.06 9.27 -40.19
N VAL A 1070 16.06 9.11 -41.04
CA VAL A 1070 16.02 8.07 -42.07
C VAL A 1070 15.57 8.63 -43.42
N ARG A 1071 16.00 7.97 -44.48
CA ARG A 1071 15.33 8.02 -45.78
C ARG A 1071 14.28 6.93 -45.85
N VAL A 1072 13.15 7.26 -46.46
CA VAL A 1072 12.01 6.37 -46.59
C VAL A 1072 11.80 6.08 -48.07
N SER A 1073 11.60 4.82 -48.41
CA SER A 1073 11.16 4.40 -49.74
C SER A 1073 9.94 3.50 -49.63
N ARG A 1074 8.99 3.63 -50.54
CA ARG A 1074 7.87 2.69 -50.66
C ARG A 1074 8.40 1.27 -50.91
N ALA A 1075 7.71 0.27 -50.37
CA ALA A 1075 8.00 -1.15 -50.50
C ALA A 1075 6.78 -1.83 -51.11
N VAL A 1076 6.89 -2.26 -52.37
CA VAL A 1076 5.82 -2.96 -53.10
C VAL A 1076 5.79 -4.45 -52.69
#